data_AF-A0A3Q3MBS4-F1
#
_entry.id   AF-A0A3Q3MBS4-F1
#
_cell.length_a   1.000
_cell.length_b   1.000
_cell.length_c   1.000
_cell.angle_alpha   90.00
_cell.angle_beta   90.00
_cell.angle_gamma   90.00
#
_symmetry.space_group_name_H-M   'P 1'
#
loop_
_entity.id
_entity.type
_entity.pdbx_description
1 polymer ?
#
loop_
_entity_poly.entity_id
_entity_poly.type
_entity_poly.pdbx_seq_one_letter_code
_entity_poly.pdbx_strand_id
1 'polypeptide(L)'
;QVSGQLKKDMVRGLGKHTHHKAPVKMLPSFVRATPDGTEKGDFLALDLGGTNFRVLHVRVVEDLQKVLKMDSQICAIPKEMMLGTGQQLFDHIAKCLSDFLVSQDLKGQTLPLGFTFSFPCEQKEIDKSILIRWTKGFNCSGVEGEDVVKLLKEAIHRRGDFDIGSVAMVNDTVGTMMSCGYRDQSCEIGMIIGTGTNACYMEEMKNVKRVEGEDGRMCINTEWGGFGDDGSLRGIQTEFDLEVDKTSINPGVHTFEKMISGMYLGEIVRLLLLKLTEDKLLFEGQTSETLRTPESFLTKFISEVEEPDSGLENARRILSQLNLKWNEVDAHVVRLVCDTVSSRSARLCAAALAAIANHMRVSRKLDRLKTTVGVDGTVYRKHPNFSEELQETVRLLAPKCDITFLVSEDGSGKGAAMVTAVAQRLALQSRERERVYLDLFCLSQEKLRQVSAQLKKDMVRGLGKHTHHKAPVKMLPSFVRATPDGTEKGDFLALDLGGTNFRVLHVRVVEDLQTVGSQLCAIPKEMMLGTGQQLFDHIAKCLSDFLVSQDLKGQTLPLGFTFSFPCEQKEIGSILIRWTKGFNCSGVEGEDMVKLLKEAIHRRGDFDIGSVAMVNDTVGTMMSCGYRDQSCEIGMIIGTGTNACYMEEMKNVERVEGEDGRMCINTEWGGFGDDGSLRGIQTEFDLEVDKTSINPGVHTFEKMISGMYLGEIVRLLLLKLTEDKLLFEGQTSETLRTPESFLTKFISEVEDGLENARRILSQLNLKWNEVDAHVVRLVCDTVSSRSARLCAAALAAIANHMRVSRKLDRLNTTVGVDGTVYQKHPNFSEELQETVRLLAPKCDITFLVSEDSSSPVAAVGGQ
;
A
#
# COMPACT_ATOMS: atom_id res chain seq x y z
N GLN A 1 -9.83 42.97 -14.97
CA GLN A 1 -9.60 42.14 -16.18
C GLN A 1 -8.58 41.04 -15.92
N VAL A 2 -7.34 41.38 -15.50
CA VAL A 2 -6.27 40.41 -15.13
C VAL A 2 -6.77 39.27 -14.23
N SER A 3 -7.44 39.60 -13.10
CA SER A 3 -8.03 38.61 -12.19
C SER A 3 -9.02 37.65 -12.88
N GLY A 4 -9.86 38.16 -13.78
CA GLY A 4 -10.82 37.35 -14.53
C GLY A 4 -10.15 36.42 -15.55
N GLN A 5 -9.03 36.83 -16.14
CA GLN A 5 -8.23 36.01 -17.05
C GLN A 5 -7.49 34.92 -16.28
N LEU A 6 -6.88 35.23 -15.13
CA LEU A 6 -6.24 34.24 -14.27
C LEU A 6 -7.24 33.17 -13.80
N LYS A 7 -8.46 33.57 -13.41
CA LYS A 7 -9.51 32.61 -13.04
C LYS A 7 -9.82 31.61 -14.15
N LYS A 8 -9.87 32.05 -15.42
CA LYS A 8 -10.06 31.15 -16.56
C LYS A 8 -8.90 30.16 -16.66
N ASP A 9 -7.68 30.62 -16.44
CA ASP A 9 -6.48 29.79 -16.54
C ASP A 9 -6.36 28.79 -15.40
N MET A 10 -6.79 29.15 -14.19
CA MET A 10 -6.95 28.20 -13.09
C MET A 10 -7.92 27.06 -13.47
N VAL A 11 -9.07 27.38 -14.04
CA VAL A 11 -10.03 26.36 -14.50
C VAL A 11 -9.43 25.49 -15.62
N ARG A 12 -8.70 26.10 -16.57
CA ARG A 12 -7.97 25.35 -17.62
C ARG A 12 -6.92 24.42 -17.01
N GLY A 13 -6.16 24.87 -16.02
CA GLY A 13 -5.10 24.10 -15.36
C GLY A 13 -5.61 22.92 -14.54
N LEU A 14 -6.77 23.05 -13.90
CA LEU A 14 -7.41 21.96 -13.15
C LEU A 14 -8.02 20.86 -14.04
N GLY A 15 -8.31 21.17 -15.31
CA GLY A 15 -8.98 20.27 -16.24
C GLY A 15 -8.08 19.16 -16.80
N LYS A 16 -8.58 17.92 -16.82
CA LYS A 16 -7.86 16.71 -17.29
C LYS A 16 -7.33 16.81 -18.72
N HIS A 17 -8.06 17.46 -19.62
CA HIS A 17 -7.67 17.59 -21.04
C HIS A 17 -7.07 18.94 -21.38
N THR A 18 -7.20 19.95 -20.51
CA THR A 18 -6.79 21.33 -20.79
C THR A 18 -5.48 21.72 -20.10
N HIS A 19 -5.06 20.99 -19.06
CA HIS A 19 -3.92 21.37 -18.23
C HIS A 19 -2.59 21.49 -19.02
N HIS A 20 -2.35 20.64 -20.01
CA HIS A 20 -1.09 20.63 -20.77
C HIS A 20 -0.86 21.93 -21.58
N LYS A 21 -1.94 22.64 -21.94
CA LYS A 21 -1.90 23.93 -22.64
C LYS A 21 -2.11 25.13 -21.71
N ALA A 22 -2.36 24.89 -20.42
CA ALA A 22 -2.60 25.97 -19.48
C ALA A 22 -1.26 26.63 -19.08
N PRO A 23 -1.16 27.98 -19.13
CA PRO A 23 0.02 28.69 -18.62
C PRO A 23 0.13 28.53 -17.09
N VAL A 24 -1.01 28.58 -16.38
CA VAL A 24 -1.12 28.30 -14.94
C VAL A 24 -1.33 26.80 -14.74
N LYS A 25 -0.38 26.12 -14.10
CA LYS A 25 -0.30 24.66 -14.12
C LYS A 25 -1.23 23.94 -13.15
N MET A 26 -1.60 24.61 -12.04
CA MET A 26 -2.52 24.06 -11.03
C MET A 26 -2.12 22.64 -10.60
N LEU A 27 -0.91 22.51 -10.09
CA LEU A 27 -0.25 21.26 -9.73
C LEU A 27 -0.82 20.69 -8.42
N PRO A 28 -1.33 19.44 -8.41
CA PRO A 28 -1.74 18.76 -7.19
C PRO A 28 -0.56 18.53 -6.24
N SER A 29 -0.70 18.87 -4.96
CA SER A 29 0.38 18.69 -3.96
C SER A 29 0.26 17.44 -3.10
N PHE A 30 -0.87 16.73 -3.18
CA PHE A 30 -1.23 15.61 -2.29
C PHE A 30 -1.38 15.95 -0.79
N VAL A 31 -1.30 17.24 -0.42
CA VAL A 31 -1.67 17.72 0.91
C VAL A 31 -3.19 17.90 0.99
N ARG A 32 -3.87 16.98 1.69
CA ARG A 32 -5.35 16.91 1.74
C ARG A 32 -6.01 17.65 2.91
N ALA A 33 -5.24 18.09 3.90
CA ALA A 33 -5.74 18.80 5.06
C ALA A 33 -4.74 19.85 5.52
N THR A 34 -5.26 20.94 6.08
CA THR A 34 -4.49 21.87 6.91
C THR A 34 -4.26 21.26 8.29
N PRO A 35 -3.37 21.85 9.11
CA PRO A 35 -3.20 21.36 10.46
C PRO A 35 -4.47 21.54 11.31
N ASP A 36 -4.72 20.62 12.23
CA ASP A 36 -5.88 20.67 13.15
C ASP A 36 -5.50 20.75 14.64
N GLY A 37 -4.20 20.73 14.95
CA GLY A 37 -3.66 20.84 16.30
C GLY A 37 -3.40 19.49 16.98
N THR A 38 -3.80 18.37 16.38
CA THR A 38 -3.52 17.01 16.90
C THR A 38 -2.19 16.44 16.43
N GLU A 39 -1.45 17.18 15.59
CA GLU A 39 -0.13 16.76 15.13
C GLU A 39 0.88 16.70 16.27
N LYS A 40 1.72 15.66 16.26
CA LYS A 40 2.82 15.51 17.21
C LYS A 40 3.98 14.71 16.64
N GLY A 41 5.17 14.93 17.17
CA GLY A 41 6.38 14.17 16.82
C GLY A 41 7.60 15.06 16.58
N ASP A 42 8.70 14.39 16.24
CA ASP A 42 9.98 15.01 15.87
C ASP A 42 10.24 14.80 14.39
N PHE A 43 10.55 15.89 13.69
CA PHE A 43 10.65 15.93 12.23
C PHE A 43 11.91 16.65 11.80
N LEU A 44 12.53 16.14 10.75
CA LEU A 44 13.53 16.88 9.99
C LEU A 44 12.82 17.69 8.90
N ALA A 45 13.33 18.87 8.58
CA ALA A 45 12.86 19.64 7.44
C ALA A 45 14.03 20.18 6.62
N LEU A 46 13.93 20.02 5.30
CA LEU A 46 14.83 20.56 4.30
C LEU A 46 14.12 21.72 3.58
N ASP A 47 14.83 22.80 3.31
CA ASP A 47 14.30 23.93 2.56
C ASP A 47 15.29 24.40 1.51
N LEU A 48 14.96 24.10 0.25
CA LEU A 48 15.74 24.40 -0.93
C LEU A 48 14.92 25.22 -1.93
N GLY A 49 15.29 26.49 -2.10
CA GLY A 49 14.65 27.38 -3.07
C GLY A 49 15.48 28.57 -3.55
N GLY A 50 16.71 28.72 -3.03
CA GLY A 50 17.66 29.80 -3.33
C GLY A 50 19.10 29.38 -2.96
N THR A 51 20.00 30.34 -2.76
CA THR A 51 21.42 30.06 -2.45
C THR A 51 21.66 29.55 -1.02
N ASN A 52 20.71 29.79 -0.11
CA ASN A 52 20.77 29.37 1.28
C ASN A 52 19.87 28.14 1.48
N PHE A 53 20.47 26.96 1.44
CA PHE A 53 19.79 25.72 1.81
C PHE A 53 19.68 25.64 3.34
N ARG A 54 18.52 25.24 3.86
CA ARG A 54 18.32 25.13 5.31
C ARG A 54 17.96 23.70 5.70
N VAL A 55 18.55 23.24 6.79
CA VAL A 55 18.18 22.02 7.51
C VAL A 55 17.61 22.43 8.86
N LEU A 56 16.46 21.88 9.25
CA LEU A 56 15.78 22.19 10.50
C LEU A 56 15.40 20.91 11.23
N HIS A 57 15.41 20.99 12.57
CA HIS A 57 14.78 20.02 13.44
C HIS A 57 13.57 20.68 14.10
N VAL A 58 12.39 20.09 13.89
CA VAL A 58 11.11 20.63 14.31
C VAL A 58 10.39 19.61 15.19
N ARG A 59 10.07 20.03 16.41
CA ARG A 59 9.28 19.28 17.37
C ARG A 59 7.87 19.85 17.43
N VAL A 60 6.87 19.01 17.19
CA VAL A 60 5.47 19.37 17.30
C VAL A 60 4.91 18.74 18.58
N VAL A 61 4.40 19.57 19.50
CA VAL A 61 3.89 19.13 20.80
C VAL A 61 2.39 19.42 20.87
N GLU A 62 1.60 18.36 21.02
CA GLU A 62 0.13 18.40 21.06
C GLU A 62 -0.39 19.38 22.14
N ASP A 63 0.10 19.23 23.38
CA ASP A 63 -0.38 19.97 24.56
C ASP A 63 -0.19 21.49 24.48
N LEU A 64 0.76 21.96 23.67
CA LEU A 64 1.10 23.38 23.58
C LEU A 64 0.45 24.07 22.38
N GLN A 65 -0.13 23.32 21.44
CA GLN A 65 -0.52 23.82 20.10
C GLN A 65 0.57 24.75 19.51
N LYS A 66 1.84 24.37 19.71
CA LYS A 66 3.00 25.15 19.26
C LYS A 66 3.98 24.26 18.51
N VAL A 67 4.39 24.73 17.34
CA VAL A 67 5.55 24.21 16.63
C VAL A 67 6.81 24.77 17.27
N LEU A 68 7.53 23.91 17.99
CA LEU A 68 8.82 24.24 18.55
C LEU A 68 9.89 23.90 17.52
N LYS A 69 10.42 24.92 16.84
CA LYS A 69 11.68 24.75 16.12
C LYS A 69 12.78 24.68 17.17
N MET A 70 13.48 23.56 17.19
CA MET A 70 14.56 23.32 18.15
C MET A 70 15.85 23.92 17.57
N ASP A 71 16.17 23.62 16.31
CA ASP A 71 17.47 23.99 15.71
C ASP A 71 17.36 24.25 14.19
N SER A 72 18.31 25.02 13.64
CA SER A 72 18.49 25.14 12.19
C SER A 72 19.91 25.44 11.78
N GLN A 73 20.32 24.88 10.65
CA GLN A 73 21.60 25.14 10.00
C GLN A 73 21.39 25.67 8.58
N ILE A 74 22.11 26.74 8.23
CA ILE A 74 22.17 27.26 6.87
C ILE A 74 23.42 26.69 6.20
N CYS A 75 23.22 26.13 5.00
CA CYS A 75 24.27 25.57 4.16
C CYS A 75 24.30 26.36 2.85
N ALA A 76 25.44 27.00 2.58
CA ALA A 76 25.62 27.76 1.35
C ALA A 76 25.81 26.80 0.16
N ILE A 77 25.05 27.01 -0.92
CA ILE A 77 25.24 26.30 -2.18
C ILE A 77 26.06 27.19 -3.12
N PRO A 78 27.29 26.80 -3.50
CA PRO A 78 28.10 27.54 -4.46
C PRO A 78 27.41 27.67 -5.81
N LYS A 79 27.59 28.82 -6.50
CA LYS A 79 26.98 29.06 -7.83
C LYS A 79 27.35 27.99 -8.85
N GLU A 80 28.60 27.55 -8.83
CA GLU A 80 29.07 26.46 -9.71
C GLU A 80 28.38 25.12 -9.46
N MET A 81 27.89 24.87 -8.24
CA MET A 81 27.07 23.69 -7.95
C MET A 81 25.62 23.87 -8.41
N MET A 82 25.05 25.08 -8.32
CA MET A 82 23.70 25.36 -8.85
C MET A 82 23.59 25.14 -10.36
N LEU A 83 24.72 25.20 -11.07
CA LEU A 83 24.86 24.96 -12.52
C LEU A 83 25.59 23.64 -12.84
N GLY A 84 25.86 22.82 -11.83
CA GLY A 84 26.62 21.57 -11.94
C GLY A 84 25.72 20.36 -12.26
N THR A 85 26.10 19.19 -11.74
CA THR A 85 25.28 17.97 -11.90
C THR A 85 24.28 17.80 -10.75
N GLY A 86 23.16 17.12 -11.02
CA GLY A 86 22.20 16.73 -9.99
C GLY A 86 22.84 15.93 -8.87
N GLN A 87 23.73 14.98 -9.22
CA GLN A 87 24.47 14.20 -8.23
C GLN A 87 25.27 15.10 -7.27
N GLN A 88 26.00 16.09 -7.78
CA GLN A 88 26.76 17.03 -6.93
C GLN A 88 25.86 17.81 -5.97
N LEU A 89 24.69 18.27 -6.45
CA LEU A 89 23.72 18.99 -5.63
C LEU A 89 23.15 18.09 -4.52
N PHE A 90 22.67 16.90 -4.85
CA PHE A 90 22.05 16.00 -3.87
C PHE A 90 23.06 15.39 -2.89
N ASP A 91 24.30 15.11 -3.33
CA ASP A 91 25.38 14.67 -2.45
C ASP A 91 25.76 15.80 -1.45
N HIS A 92 25.73 17.06 -1.88
CA HIS A 92 25.91 18.20 -0.98
C HIS A 92 24.75 18.35 0.02
N ILE A 93 23.50 18.17 -0.41
CA ILE A 93 22.33 18.16 0.48
C ILE A 93 22.46 17.05 1.54
N ALA A 94 22.81 15.83 1.12
CA ALA A 94 23.01 14.69 2.02
C ALA A 94 24.17 14.93 3.00
N LYS A 95 25.26 15.56 2.56
CA LYS A 95 26.36 15.98 3.44
C LYS A 95 25.88 16.97 4.50
N CYS A 96 25.20 18.03 4.09
CA CYS A 96 24.67 19.06 4.98
C CYS A 96 23.69 18.48 6.02
N LEU A 97 22.87 17.51 5.60
CA LEU A 97 21.98 16.79 6.51
C LEU A 97 22.76 15.93 7.52
N SER A 98 23.79 15.18 7.09
CA SER A 98 24.62 14.41 8.03
C SER A 98 25.35 15.31 9.03
N ASP A 99 25.98 16.39 8.55
CA ASP A 99 26.70 17.35 9.40
C ASP A 99 25.74 17.95 10.45
N PHE A 100 24.49 18.26 10.04
CA PHE A 100 23.45 18.71 10.95
C PHE A 100 23.08 17.64 12.00
N LEU A 101 22.81 16.40 11.58
CA LEU A 101 22.46 15.30 12.48
C LEU A 101 23.56 15.03 13.53
N VAL A 102 24.83 15.13 13.13
CA VAL A 102 25.97 15.03 14.05
C VAL A 102 25.99 16.20 15.04
N SER A 103 25.80 17.43 14.55
CA SER A 103 25.83 18.63 15.41
C SER A 103 24.71 18.67 16.46
N GLN A 104 23.58 18.01 16.18
CA GLN A 104 22.40 17.99 17.04
C GLN A 104 22.24 16.71 17.86
N ASP A 105 23.23 15.81 17.84
CA ASP A 105 23.17 14.50 18.51
C ASP A 105 21.94 13.66 18.11
N LEU A 106 21.54 13.76 16.84
CA LEU A 106 20.41 13.02 16.24
C LEU A 106 20.88 11.80 15.43
N LYS A 107 22.19 11.51 15.43
CA LYS A 107 22.74 10.38 14.68
C LYS A 107 22.24 9.05 15.23
N GLY A 108 21.78 8.16 14.34
CA GLY A 108 21.18 6.87 14.70
C GLY A 108 19.67 6.92 14.91
N GLN A 109 19.04 8.10 14.87
CA GLN A 109 17.59 8.23 14.82
C GLN A 109 17.09 8.27 13.37
N THR A 110 16.02 7.56 13.09
CA THR A 110 15.35 7.58 11.78
C THR A 110 14.11 8.47 11.88
N LEU A 111 14.28 9.77 11.59
CA LEU A 111 13.21 10.77 11.70
C LEU A 111 12.50 10.98 10.34
N PRO A 112 11.17 11.19 10.32
CA PRO A 112 10.47 11.63 9.12
C PRO A 112 10.98 12.98 8.62
N LEU A 113 10.95 13.19 7.30
CA LEU A 113 11.57 14.32 6.63
C LEU A 113 10.54 15.10 5.78
N GLY A 114 10.33 16.36 6.09
CA GLY A 114 9.67 17.31 5.18
C GLY A 114 10.68 17.92 4.22
N PHE A 115 10.44 17.87 2.92
CA PHE A 115 11.32 18.48 1.93
C PHE A 115 10.59 19.60 1.19
N THR A 116 10.86 20.85 1.59
CA THR A 116 10.49 22.02 0.78
C THR A 116 11.43 22.14 -0.41
N PHE A 117 10.86 22.01 -1.60
CA PHE A 117 11.57 22.13 -2.86
C PHE A 117 10.82 23.13 -3.75
N SER A 118 11.34 24.35 -3.82
CA SER A 118 10.66 25.51 -4.41
C SER A 118 10.78 25.61 -5.94
N PHE A 119 10.49 24.51 -6.64
CA PHE A 119 10.50 24.42 -8.09
C PHE A 119 9.23 23.74 -8.61
N PRO A 120 8.83 23.98 -9.88
CA PRO A 120 7.67 23.34 -10.46
C PRO A 120 7.90 21.84 -10.59
N CYS A 121 7.14 21.03 -9.84
CA CYS A 121 7.21 19.58 -9.91
C CYS A 121 5.85 18.94 -10.17
N GLU A 122 5.84 17.91 -11.00
CA GLU A 122 4.69 17.02 -11.11
C GLU A 122 4.75 15.98 -10.00
N GLN A 123 3.97 16.21 -8.94
CA GLN A 123 3.79 15.24 -7.88
C GLN A 123 2.82 14.15 -8.33
N LYS A 124 3.18 12.89 -8.04
CA LYS A 124 2.31 11.72 -8.23
C LYS A 124 1.78 11.20 -6.90
N GLU A 125 2.56 11.40 -5.84
CA GLU A 125 2.26 11.04 -4.45
C GLU A 125 2.96 12.07 -3.54
N ILE A 126 2.71 12.03 -2.22
CA ILE A 126 3.31 12.99 -1.28
C ILE A 126 4.85 12.84 -1.20
N ASP A 127 5.37 11.65 -1.48
CA ASP A 127 6.80 11.30 -1.44
C ASP A 127 7.40 11.02 -2.83
N LYS A 128 6.68 11.37 -3.90
CA LYS A 128 7.12 11.16 -5.30
C LYS A 128 6.90 12.40 -6.13
N SER A 129 7.99 13.05 -6.55
CA SER A 129 7.90 14.33 -7.21
C SER A 129 8.90 14.52 -8.34
N ILE A 130 8.38 14.69 -9.56
CA ILE A 130 9.18 14.79 -10.77
C ILE A 130 9.43 16.27 -11.09
N LEU A 131 10.69 16.69 -11.15
CA LEU A 131 11.01 18.07 -11.53
C LEU A 131 10.59 18.33 -12.98
N ILE A 132 9.75 19.35 -13.23
CA ILE A 132 9.32 19.70 -14.58
C ILE A 132 10.39 20.50 -15.30
N ARG A 133 10.93 21.51 -14.60
CA ARG A 133 12.00 22.39 -15.09
C ARG A 133 12.61 23.17 -13.94
N TRP A 134 13.88 23.52 -14.07
CA TRP A 134 14.50 24.49 -13.19
C TRP A 134 13.96 25.90 -13.42
N THR A 135 14.01 26.71 -12.36
CA THR A 135 13.67 28.13 -12.35
C THR A 135 14.67 28.87 -11.47
N LYS A 136 14.61 30.22 -11.44
CA LYS A 136 15.53 31.05 -10.65
C LYS A 136 16.99 30.77 -11.05
N GLY A 137 17.95 30.75 -10.13
CA GLY A 137 19.36 30.56 -10.44
C GLY A 137 19.86 29.12 -10.63
N PHE A 138 18.99 28.11 -10.66
CA PHE A 138 19.40 26.70 -10.75
C PHE A 138 19.31 26.19 -12.20
N ASN A 139 20.23 25.31 -12.58
CA ASN A 139 20.18 24.56 -13.84
C ASN A 139 21.07 23.30 -13.75
N CYS A 140 20.79 22.42 -12.78
CA CYS A 140 21.58 21.20 -12.57
C CYS A 140 21.22 20.11 -13.57
N SER A 141 22.21 19.54 -14.27
CA SER A 141 21.99 18.49 -15.28
C SER A 141 21.56 17.16 -14.64
N GLY A 142 20.62 16.44 -15.25
CA GLY A 142 20.18 15.12 -14.79
C GLY A 142 19.19 15.16 -13.62
N VAL A 143 18.45 16.25 -13.46
CA VAL A 143 17.37 16.38 -12.44
C VAL A 143 16.01 16.62 -13.08
N GLU A 144 15.93 17.39 -14.18
CA GLU A 144 14.67 17.59 -14.89
C GLU A 144 14.16 16.25 -15.45
N GLY A 145 12.88 15.94 -15.22
CA GLY A 145 12.27 14.66 -15.56
C GLY A 145 12.51 13.54 -14.53
N GLU A 146 13.34 13.77 -13.51
CA GLU A 146 13.64 12.79 -12.47
C GLU A 146 12.89 13.08 -11.16
N ASP A 147 12.70 12.02 -10.35
CA ASP A 147 12.09 12.12 -9.03
C ASP A 147 13.09 12.63 -7.99
N VAL A 148 12.86 13.85 -7.48
CA VAL A 148 13.79 14.52 -6.56
C VAL A 148 13.87 13.82 -5.19
N VAL A 149 12.81 13.10 -4.78
CA VAL A 149 12.83 12.33 -3.53
C VAL A 149 13.68 11.09 -3.70
N LYS A 150 13.58 10.42 -4.86
CA LYS A 150 14.47 9.31 -5.23
C LYS A 150 15.93 9.77 -5.26
N LEU A 151 16.24 10.88 -5.93
CA LEU A 151 17.61 11.41 -6.00
C LEU A 151 18.19 11.74 -4.61
N LEU A 152 17.38 12.29 -3.71
CA LEU A 152 17.77 12.52 -2.32
C LEU A 152 18.06 11.20 -1.58
N LYS A 153 17.16 10.21 -1.68
CA LYS A 153 17.34 8.90 -1.05
C LYS A 153 18.60 8.20 -1.57
N GLU A 154 18.87 8.27 -2.87
CA GLU A 154 20.09 7.73 -3.46
C GLU A 154 21.36 8.42 -2.96
N ALA A 155 21.34 9.75 -2.78
CA ALA A 155 22.47 10.48 -2.23
C ALA A 155 22.77 10.11 -0.77
N ILE A 156 21.72 9.93 0.03
CA ILE A 156 21.84 9.45 1.42
C ILE A 156 22.39 8.03 1.43
N HIS A 157 21.86 7.14 0.57
CA HIS A 157 22.33 5.77 0.46
C HIS A 157 23.79 5.66 0.00
N ARG A 158 24.22 6.46 -1.00
CA ARG A 158 25.62 6.55 -1.44
C ARG A 158 26.56 6.95 -0.31
N ARG A 159 26.08 7.78 0.62
CA ARG A 159 26.85 8.24 1.77
C ARG A 159 26.95 7.16 2.86
N GLY A 160 25.84 6.50 3.18
CA GLY A 160 25.80 5.29 4.02
C GLY A 160 26.04 5.48 5.52
N ASP A 161 26.00 6.71 6.05
CA ASP A 161 26.30 7.01 7.47
C ASP A 161 25.07 7.38 8.32
N PHE A 162 23.87 7.46 7.73
CA PHE A 162 22.58 7.65 8.41
C PHE A 162 21.40 7.23 7.50
N ASP A 163 20.22 7.04 8.12
CA ASP A 163 18.95 6.77 7.44
C ASP A 163 17.91 7.86 7.74
N ILE A 164 16.94 8.05 6.86
CA ILE A 164 15.79 8.95 7.04
C ILE A 164 14.47 8.17 7.00
N GLY A 165 13.44 8.69 7.67
CA GLY A 165 12.10 8.11 7.67
C GLY A 165 11.29 8.45 6.41
N SER A 166 9.97 8.45 6.55
CA SER A 166 9.06 8.86 5.47
C SER A 166 9.33 10.29 5.01
N VAL A 167 9.26 10.54 3.70
CA VAL A 167 9.50 11.86 3.11
C VAL A 167 8.18 12.49 2.68
N ALA A 168 7.96 13.77 2.98
CA ALA A 168 6.87 14.54 2.38
C ALA A 168 7.44 15.73 1.60
N MET A 169 7.29 15.72 0.28
CA MET A 169 7.76 16.79 -0.60
C MET A 169 6.68 17.88 -0.72
N VAL A 170 7.06 19.14 -0.53
CA VAL A 170 6.17 20.29 -0.65
C VAL A 170 6.81 21.46 -1.37
N ASN A 171 5.99 22.30 -2.00
CA ASN A 171 6.41 23.62 -2.47
C ASN A 171 6.47 24.63 -1.30
N ASP A 172 7.25 25.70 -1.42
CA ASP A 172 7.36 26.74 -0.38
C ASP A 172 6.05 27.46 -0.08
N THR A 173 5.19 27.65 -1.08
CA THR A 173 3.82 28.16 -0.88
C THR A 173 3.03 27.24 0.06
N VAL A 174 3.08 25.93 -0.18
CA VAL A 174 2.40 24.91 0.64
C VAL A 174 2.97 24.90 2.06
N GLY A 175 4.30 24.92 2.20
CA GLY A 175 4.94 25.06 3.50
C GLY A 175 4.49 26.33 4.24
N THR A 176 4.45 27.47 3.55
CA THR A 176 3.99 28.75 4.13
C THR A 176 2.52 28.66 4.59
N MET A 177 1.64 28.09 3.78
CA MET A 177 0.23 27.86 4.15
C MET A 177 0.12 27.01 5.41
N MET A 178 0.92 25.94 5.51
CA MET A 178 0.83 24.97 6.60
C MET A 178 1.46 25.48 7.90
N SER A 179 2.55 26.25 7.81
CA SER A 179 3.15 26.97 8.94
C SER A 179 2.16 27.96 9.55
N CYS A 180 1.49 28.76 8.71
CA CYS A 180 0.46 29.69 9.14
C CYS A 180 -0.83 28.99 9.60
N GLY A 181 -1.21 27.91 8.94
CA GLY A 181 -2.42 27.11 9.23
C GLY A 181 -2.40 26.45 10.61
N TYR A 182 -1.21 26.16 11.13
CA TYR A 182 -1.09 25.68 12.49
C TYR A 182 -1.40 26.75 13.55
N ARG A 183 -1.09 28.03 13.27
CA ARG A 183 -1.43 29.16 14.14
C ARG A 183 -2.86 29.65 13.96
N ASP A 184 -3.36 29.59 12.73
CA ASP A 184 -4.70 30.01 12.35
C ASP A 184 -5.31 28.98 11.40
N GLN A 185 -6.22 28.16 11.92
CA GLN A 185 -6.89 27.09 11.17
C GLN A 185 -7.75 27.59 10.00
N SER A 186 -7.99 28.92 9.89
CA SER A 186 -8.64 29.50 8.71
C SER A 186 -7.70 29.78 7.54
N CYS A 187 -6.40 29.49 7.68
CA CYS A 187 -5.40 29.67 6.64
C CYS A 187 -5.53 28.59 5.56
N GLU A 188 -6.00 28.98 4.39
CA GLU A 188 -6.25 28.08 3.25
C GLU A 188 -5.54 28.54 1.97
N ILE A 189 -4.71 29.57 2.07
CA ILE A 189 -3.92 30.13 0.97
C ILE A 189 -2.50 30.36 1.48
N GLY A 190 -1.50 29.90 0.73
CA GLY A 190 -0.09 30.21 0.94
C GLY A 190 0.44 31.04 -0.22
N MET A 191 1.22 32.08 0.06
CA MET A 191 1.71 33.01 -0.96
C MET A 191 3.17 33.37 -0.70
N ILE A 192 3.97 33.35 -1.76
CA ILE A 192 5.38 33.74 -1.75
C ILE A 192 5.54 35.00 -2.61
N ILE A 193 6.17 36.04 -2.05
CA ILE A 193 6.53 37.27 -2.77
C ILE A 193 7.96 37.67 -2.37
N GLY A 194 8.94 37.00 -2.98
CA GLY A 194 10.36 37.13 -2.68
C GLY A 194 11.19 37.24 -3.96
N THR A 195 12.20 36.38 -4.10
CA THR A 195 12.97 36.26 -5.35
C THR A 195 12.06 35.93 -6.53
N GLY A 196 11.12 35.00 -6.34
CA GLY A 196 10.01 34.70 -7.25
C GLY A 196 8.66 35.06 -6.63
N THR A 197 7.57 34.73 -7.33
CA THR A 197 6.21 34.83 -6.80
C THR A 197 5.37 33.61 -7.17
N ASN A 198 4.68 33.05 -6.18
CA ASN A 198 3.77 31.92 -6.36
C ASN A 198 2.67 31.90 -5.30
N ALA A 199 1.61 31.14 -5.53
CA ALA A 199 0.58 30.85 -4.54
C ALA A 199 0.08 29.40 -4.59
N CYS A 200 -0.38 28.90 -3.46
CA CYS A 200 -1.16 27.68 -3.35
C CYS A 200 -2.47 27.94 -2.58
N TYR A 201 -3.46 27.07 -2.74
CA TYR A 201 -4.70 27.14 -1.96
C TYR A 201 -5.41 25.79 -1.85
N MET A 202 -6.31 25.65 -0.87
CA MET A 202 -7.15 24.46 -0.71
C MET A 202 -8.33 24.44 -1.71
N GLU A 203 -8.25 23.57 -2.72
CA GLU A 203 -9.28 23.33 -3.73
C GLU A 203 -10.17 22.14 -3.35
N GLU A 204 -11.43 22.18 -3.80
CA GLU A 204 -12.37 21.07 -3.68
C GLU A 204 -11.96 19.92 -4.60
N MET A 205 -11.85 18.69 -4.09
CA MET A 205 -11.37 17.53 -4.87
C MET A 205 -12.18 17.29 -6.15
N LYS A 206 -13.51 17.50 -6.10
CA LYS A 206 -14.40 17.46 -7.28
C LYS A 206 -13.93 18.35 -8.45
N ASN A 207 -13.14 19.40 -8.20
CA ASN A 207 -12.61 20.29 -9.24
C ASN A 207 -11.24 19.84 -9.77
N VAL A 208 -10.51 19.00 -9.03
CA VAL A 208 -9.16 18.54 -9.35
C VAL A 208 -9.22 17.33 -10.29
N LYS A 209 -9.55 17.54 -11.56
CA LYS A 209 -9.82 16.44 -12.52
C LYS A 209 -8.57 15.63 -12.91
N ARG A 210 -7.40 15.97 -12.37
CA ARG A 210 -6.11 15.28 -12.57
C ARG A 210 -5.82 14.22 -11.50
N VAL A 211 -6.58 14.19 -10.41
CA VAL A 211 -6.45 13.20 -9.33
C VAL A 211 -7.78 12.48 -9.19
N GLU A 212 -7.74 11.18 -8.92
CA GLU A 212 -8.95 10.39 -8.70
C GLU A 212 -9.56 10.65 -7.31
N GLY A 213 -10.89 10.58 -7.24
CA GLY A 213 -11.68 10.91 -6.06
C GLY A 213 -12.27 12.32 -6.10
N GLU A 214 -13.47 12.48 -5.53
CA GLU A 214 -14.18 13.77 -5.49
C GLU A 214 -14.32 14.32 -4.06
N ASP A 215 -13.96 13.53 -3.05
CA ASP A 215 -14.21 13.81 -1.64
C ASP A 215 -13.08 14.59 -0.98
N GLY A 216 -13.48 15.56 -0.16
CA GLY A 216 -12.56 16.43 0.57
C GLY A 216 -11.90 17.50 -0.29
N ARG A 217 -10.70 17.89 0.12
CA ARG A 217 -9.96 19.00 -0.49
C ARG A 217 -8.51 18.61 -0.71
N MET A 218 -7.83 19.33 -1.60
CA MET A 218 -6.39 19.18 -1.82
C MET A 218 -5.77 20.56 -2.04
N CYS A 219 -4.61 20.79 -1.45
CA CYS A 219 -3.83 21.98 -1.74
C CYS A 219 -3.31 21.91 -3.19
N ILE A 220 -3.58 22.96 -3.96
CA ILE A 220 -3.11 23.11 -5.33
C ILE A 220 -2.05 24.20 -5.36
N ASN A 221 -0.87 23.84 -5.87
CA ASN A 221 0.15 24.81 -6.23
C ASN A 221 -0.21 25.42 -7.60
N THR A 222 -0.47 26.72 -7.65
CA THR A 222 -0.96 27.37 -8.88
C THR A 222 0.11 27.43 -9.96
N GLU A 223 1.38 27.61 -9.58
CA GLU A 223 2.46 28.05 -10.47
C GLU A 223 2.02 29.27 -11.28
N TRP A 224 1.47 30.29 -10.61
CA TRP A 224 0.92 31.47 -11.28
C TRP A 224 1.98 32.34 -11.98
N GLY A 225 3.27 32.05 -11.76
CA GLY A 225 4.36 32.81 -12.36
C GLY A 225 4.33 32.72 -13.87
N GLY A 226 3.91 31.56 -14.41
CA GLY A 226 3.72 31.32 -15.85
C GLY A 226 2.46 31.93 -16.45
N PHE A 227 1.62 32.63 -15.67
CA PHE A 227 0.46 33.34 -16.20
C PHE A 227 0.91 34.34 -17.29
N GLY A 228 0.24 34.36 -18.44
CA GLY A 228 0.64 35.23 -19.55
C GLY A 228 1.69 34.67 -20.51
N ASP A 229 2.30 33.51 -20.23
CA ASP A 229 3.29 32.86 -21.12
C ASP A 229 2.68 32.47 -22.49
N ASP A 230 1.35 32.32 -22.56
CA ASP A 230 0.60 32.12 -23.82
C ASP A 230 0.31 33.43 -24.58
N GLY A 231 0.86 34.55 -24.12
CA GLY A 231 0.67 35.88 -24.67
C GLY A 231 -0.61 36.59 -24.19
N SER A 232 -1.40 35.98 -23.30
CA SER A 232 -2.65 36.56 -22.80
C SER A 232 -2.47 37.88 -22.02
N LEU A 233 -1.26 38.17 -21.54
CA LEU A 233 -0.92 39.41 -20.83
C LEU A 233 -0.16 40.44 -21.68
N ARG A 234 0.03 40.20 -22.99
CA ARG A 234 0.75 41.15 -23.86
C ARG A 234 0.20 42.57 -23.83
N GLY A 235 -1.10 42.73 -23.61
CA GLY A 235 -1.75 44.05 -23.53
C GLY A 235 -1.40 44.89 -22.30
N ILE A 236 -0.76 44.31 -21.28
CA ILE A 236 -0.32 45.02 -20.06
C ILE A 236 1.21 45.06 -19.90
N GLN A 237 1.94 44.29 -20.71
CA GLN A 237 3.40 44.30 -20.71
C GLN A 237 3.92 45.55 -21.41
N THR A 238 4.93 46.18 -20.80
CA THR A 238 5.64 47.33 -21.36
C THR A 238 6.88 46.90 -22.12
N GLU A 239 7.51 47.82 -22.84
CA GLU A 239 8.81 47.55 -23.49
C GLU A 239 9.89 47.11 -22.50
N PHE A 240 9.83 47.60 -21.26
CA PHE A 240 10.77 47.21 -20.20
C PHE A 240 10.56 45.76 -19.76
N ASP A 241 9.31 45.33 -19.61
CA ASP A 241 8.99 43.94 -19.25
C ASP A 241 9.44 42.98 -20.36
N LEU A 242 9.28 43.38 -21.63
CA LEU A 242 9.71 42.60 -22.78
C LEU A 242 11.24 42.47 -22.87
N GLU A 243 11.98 43.55 -22.57
CA GLU A 243 13.45 43.50 -22.57
C GLU A 243 13.99 42.68 -21.39
N VAL A 244 13.39 42.78 -20.20
CA VAL A 244 13.72 41.90 -19.06
C VAL A 244 13.45 40.43 -19.41
N ASP A 245 12.32 40.13 -20.04
CA ASP A 245 12.00 38.75 -20.46
C ASP A 245 13.01 38.22 -21.48
N LYS A 246 13.33 39.02 -22.50
CA LYS A 246 14.25 38.66 -23.58
C LYS A 246 15.68 38.41 -23.11
N THR A 247 16.13 39.14 -22.09
CA THR A 247 17.51 39.06 -21.56
C THR A 247 17.65 38.14 -20.37
N SER A 248 16.56 37.57 -19.84
CA SER A 248 16.62 36.62 -18.74
C SER A 248 17.14 35.25 -19.19
N ILE A 249 17.49 34.42 -18.20
CA ILE A 249 17.87 33.02 -18.37
C ILE A 249 16.79 32.13 -19.02
N ASN A 250 15.53 32.59 -19.02
CA ASN A 250 14.35 31.82 -19.43
C ASN A 250 13.37 32.69 -20.23
N PRO A 251 13.73 33.14 -21.44
CA PRO A 251 12.86 34.01 -22.24
C PRO A 251 11.51 33.36 -22.59
N GLY A 252 10.43 34.13 -22.51
CA GLY A 252 9.07 33.68 -22.79
C GLY A 252 8.45 32.80 -21.70
N VAL A 253 9.13 32.60 -20.58
CA VAL A 253 8.68 31.77 -19.46
C VAL A 253 8.59 32.62 -18.20
N HIS A 254 7.53 32.42 -17.41
CA HIS A 254 7.29 33.12 -16.14
C HIS A 254 7.10 34.64 -16.31
N THR A 255 6.43 35.03 -17.37
CA THR A 255 6.23 36.44 -17.75
C THR A 255 5.49 37.25 -16.70
N PHE A 256 4.53 36.66 -15.96
CA PHE A 256 3.85 37.34 -14.85
C PHE A 256 4.74 37.50 -13.62
N GLU A 257 5.55 36.49 -13.27
CA GLU A 257 6.53 36.59 -12.18
C GLU A 257 7.58 37.68 -12.44
N LYS A 258 8.00 37.86 -13.69
CA LYS A 258 8.95 38.91 -14.10
C LYS A 258 8.43 40.34 -13.88
N MET A 259 7.12 40.54 -13.89
CA MET A 259 6.52 41.86 -13.62
C MET A 259 6.38 42.17 -12.12
N ILE A 260 6.58 41.18 -11.25
CA ILE A 260 6.18 41.24 -9.83
C ILE A 260 7.35 41.03 -8.87
N SER A 261 8.14 39.99 -9.10
CA SER A 261 9.03 39.44 -8.06
C SER A 261 10.35 40.20 -7.93
N GLY A 262 10.98 40.07 -6.76
CA GLY A 262 12.14 40.85 -6.37
C GLY A 262 13.41 40.55 -7.17
N MET A 263 13.46 39.47 -7.96
CA MET A 263 14.55 39.25 -8.91
C MET A 263 14.55 40.27 -10.06
N TYR A 264 13.38 40.80 -10.44
CA TYR A 264 13.22 41.56 -11.68
C TYR A 264 12.84 43.04 -11.48
N LEU A 265 12.21 43.40 -10.35
CA LEU A 265 11.76 44.77 -10.11
C LEU A 265 12.88 45.82 -10.25
N GLY A 266 14.06 45.52 -9.70
CA GLY A 266 15.22 46.40 -9.81
C GLY A 266 15.66 46.65 -11.25
N GLU A 267 15.64 45.61 -12.09
CA GLU A 267 16.05 45.73 -13.49
C GLU A 267 15.02 46.51 -14.32
N ILE A 268 13.72 46.36 -14.03
CA ILE A 268 12.66 47.17 -14.65
C ILE A 268 12.87 48.65 -14.33
N VAL A 269 13.16 48.98 -13.07
CA VAL A 269 13.50 50.34 -12.67
C VAL A 269 14.75 50.83 -13.40
N ARG A 270 15.82 50.03 -13.46
CA ARG A 270 17.06 50.40 -14.17
C ARG A 270 16.80 50.76 -15.63
N LEU A 271 16.05 49.93 -16.37
CA LEU A 271 15.75 50.15 -17.78
C LEU A 271 14.92 51.41 -17.99
N LEU A 272 13.93 51.66 -17.12
CA LEU A 272 13.13 52.87 -17.16
C LEU A 272 13.98 54.12 -16.88
N LEU A 273 14.87 54.08 -15.88
CA LEU A 273 15.81 55.17 -15.61
C LEU A 273 16.75 55.42 -16.80
N LEU A 274 17.24 54.34 -17.44
CA LEU A 274 18.09 54.43 -18.63
C LEU A 274 17.36 55.15 -19.77
N LYS A 275 16.11 54.75 -20.03
CA LYS A 275 15.26 55.34 -21.07
C LYS A 275 14.96 56.82 -20.82
N LEU A 276 14.57 57.16 -19.59
CA LEU A 276 14.34 58.56 -19.19
C LEU A 276 15.61 59.42 -19.32
N THR A 277 16.79 58.83 -19.08
CA THR A 277 18.08 59.51 -19.30
C THR A 277 18.33 59.72 -20.79
N GLU A 278 18.14 58.70 -21.63
CA GLU A 278 18.31 58.80 -23.08
C GLU A 278 17.39 59.84 -23.72
N ASP A 279 16.16 59.96 -23.21
CA ASP A 279 15.18 60.96 -23.61
C ASP A 279 15.43 62.35 -22.99
N LYS A 280 16.55 62.53 -22.25
CA LYS A 280 17.00 63.77 -21.58
C LYS A 280 16.04 64.31 -20.52
N LEU A 281 15.25 63.42 -19.91
CA LEU A 281 14.32 63.75 -18.82
C LEU A 281 14.95 63.58 -17.43
N LEU A 282 16.04 62.80 -17.33
CA LEU A 282 16.83 62.61 -16.12
C LEU A 282 18.30 62.91 -16.37
N PHE A 283 19.00 63.34 -15.31
CA PHE A 283 20.47 63.42 -15.25
C PHE A 283 21.11 64.24 -16.39
N GLU A 284 20.40 65.25 -16.92
CA GLU A 284 20.83 66.06 -18.07
C GLU A 284 21.15 65.24 -19.34
N GLY A 285 20.63 64.02 -19.43
CA GLY A 285 20.94 63.07 -20.51
C GLY A 285 22.26 62.31 -20.33
N GLN A 286 22.90 62.39 -19.17
CA GLN A 286 24.18 61.75 -18.87
C GLN A 286 23.99 60.44 -18.10
N THR A 287 24.38 59.34 -18.73
CA THR A 287 24.41 58.00 -18.11
C THR A 287 25.73 57.74 -17.38
N SER A 288 25.75 56.79 -16.44
CA SER A 288 26.98 56.19 -15.91
C SER A 288 27.24 54.77 -16.45
N GLU A 289 28.47 54.28 -16.38
CA GLU A 289 28.79 52.87 -16.70
C GLU A 289 28.01 51.91 -15.80
N THR A 290 27.85 52.24 -14.52
CA THR A 290 27.07 51.46 -13.56
C THR A 290 25.62 51.33 -14.01
N LEU A 291 24.94 52.44 -14.37
CA LEU A 291 23.54 52.41 -14.79
C LEU A 291 23.34 51.61 -16.10
N ARG A 292 24.32 51.63 -17.01
CA ARG A 292 24.31 50.82 -18.24
C ARG A 292 24.51 49.32 -17.98
N THR A 293 25.09 48.95 -16.84
CA THR A 293 25.35 47.56 -16.49
C THR A 293 24.04 46.89 -16.05
N PRO A 294 23.62 45.76 -16.67
CA PRO A 294 22.45 45.00 -16.26
C PRO A 294 22.48 44.61 -14.78
N GLU A 295 21.32 44.55 -14.14
CA GLU A 295 21.12 44.15 -12.74
C GLU A 295 21.81 45.05 -11.69
N SER A 296 22.35 46.20 -12.10
CA SER A 296 23.06 47.14 -11.21
C SER A 296 22.13 47.86 -10.23
N PHE A 297 20.85 48.05 -10.58
CA PHE A 297 19.85 48.63 -9.70
C PHE A 297 19.11 47.50 -8.97
N LEU A 298 19.45 47.31 -7.69
CA LEU A 298 18.91 46.20 -6.90
C LEU A 298 17.50 46.51 -6.37
N THR A 299 16.63 45.51 -6.26
CA THR A 299 15.29 45.68 -5.67
C THR A 299 15.31 46.25 -4.25
N LYS A 300 16.38 46.00 -3.47
CA LYS A 300 16.54 46.64 -2.14
C LYS A 300 16.57 48.18 -2.22
N PHE A 301 17.10 48.74 -3.31
CA PHE A 301 17.15 50.18 -3.51
C PHE A 301 15.76 50.77 -3.68
N ILE A 302 14.83 50.03 -4.29
CA ILE A 302 13.41 50.43 -4.38
C ILE A 302 12.84 50.59 -2.97
N SER A 303 13.02 49.58 -2.11
CA SER A 303 12.56 49.65 -0.71
C SER A 303 13.20 50.81 0.06
N GLU A 304 14.51 51.01 -0.07
CA GLU A 304 15.23 52.12 0.58
C GLU A 304 14.74 53.50 0.11
N VAL A 305 14.48 53.67 -1.19
CA VAL A 305 14.00 54.93 -1.79
C VAL A 305 12.56 55.25 -1.41
N GLU A 306 11.75 54.23 -1.17
CA GLU A 306 10.35 54.37 -0.80
C GLU A 306 10.12 54.53 0.70
N GLU A 307 11.16 54.41 1.53
CA GLU A 307 11.08 54.66 2.97
C GLU A 307 10.39 56.01 3.27
N PRO A 308 9.38 56.04 4.16
CA PRO A 308 8.61 57.25 4.43
C PRO A 308 9.49 58.43 4.85
N ASP A 309 10.35 58.21 5.84
CA ASP A 309 11.13 59.29 6.49
C ASP A 309 12.47 59.58 5.80
N SER A 310 13.12 58.55 5.23
CA SER A 310 14.49 58.64 4.70
C SER A 310 14.58 58.41 3.18
N GLY A 311 13.46 58.20 2.49
CA GLY A 311 13.44 57.79 1.09
C GLY A 311 14.19 58.70 0.12
N LEU A 312 14.03 60.03 0.27
CA LEU A 312 14.76 60.99 -0.57
C LEU A 312 16.27 61.01 -0.26
N GLU A 313 16.66 60.88 1.01
CA GLU A 313 18.08 60.78 1.38
C GLU A 313 18.70 59.49 0.83
N ASN A 314 17.98 58.38 0.91
CA ASN A 314 18.38 57.11 0.30
C ASN A 314 18.50 57.24 -1.22
N ALA A 315 17.57 57.91 -1.89
CA ALA A 315 17.65 58.18 -3.33
C ALA A 315 18.93 58.95 -3.69
N ARG A 316 19.25 60.03 -2.98
CA ARG A 316 20.50 60.80 -3.19
C ARG A 316 21.74 59.92 -3.02
N ARG A 317 21.76 59.11 -1.96
CA ARG A 317 22.87 58.18 -1.69
C ARG A 317 23.02 57.16 -2.80
N ILE A 318 21.94 56.51 -3.22
CA ILE A 318 21.95 55.47 -4.25
C ILE A 318 22.35 56.06 -5.61
N LEU A 319 21.79 57.21 -6.01
CA LEU A 319 22.19 57.89 -7.24
C LEU A 319 23.68 58.25 -7.26
N SER A 320 24.22 58.67 -6.12
CA SER A 320 25.65 58.91 -5.95
C SER A 320 26.47 57.62 -6.04
N GLN A 321 26.00 56.51 -5.44
CA GLN A 321 26.63 55.19 -5.54
C GLN A 321 26.63 54.65 -6.98
N LEU A 322 25.63 55.01 -7.78
CA LEU A 322 25.55 54.68 -9.21
C LEU A 322 26.42 55.59 -10.09
N ASN A 323 27.19 56.52 -9.51
CA ASN A 323 28.04 57.48 -10.21
C ASN A 323 27.27 58.35 -11.21
N LEU A 324 26.03 58.72 -10.87
CA LEU A 324 25.20 59.60 -11.70
C LEU A 324 25.36 61.06 -11.27
N LYS A 325 25.32 61.98 -12.24
CA LYS A 325 25.19 63.41 -11.97
C LYS A 325 23.71 63.73 -11.84
N TRP A 326 23.25 64.00 -10.61
CA TRP A 326 21.84 64.18 -10.29
C TRP A 326 21.55 65.55 -9.64
N ASN A 327 20.31 66.01 -9.75
CA ASN A 327 19.76 67.13 -9.00
C ASN A 327 18.53 66.70 -8.17
N GLU A 328 17.97 67.60 -7.36
CA GLU A 328 16.85 67.25 -6.48
C GLU A 328 15.60 66.75 -7.23
N VAL A 329 15.32 67.27 -8.44
CA VAL A 329 14.20 66.79 -9.25
C VAL A 329 14.43 65.33 -9.67
N ASP A 330 15.65 64.97 -10.06
CA ASP A 330 16.00 63.59 -10.41
C ASP A 330 15.72 62.62 -9.24
N ALA A 331 16.08 63.01 -8.01
CA ALA A 331 15.83 62.19 -6.83
C ALA A 331 14.33 61.95 -6.58
N HIS A 332 13.49 62.97 -6.81
CA HIS A 332 12.02 62.84 -6.70
C HIS A 332 11.44 61.97 -7.83
N VAL A 333 11.94 62.12 -9.06
CA VAL A 333 11.50 61.31 -10.20
C VAL A 333 11.90 59.86 -10.00
N VAL A 334 13.10 59.57 -9.50
CA VAL A 334 13.54 58.20 -9.18
C VAL A 334 12.66 57.57 -8.11
N ARG A 335 12.26 58.34 -7.08
CA ARG A 335 11.29 57.88 -6.08
C ARG A 335 9.93 57.57 -6.70
N LEU A 336 9.43 58.43 -7.58
CA LEU A 336 8.18 58.20 -8.30
C LEU A 336 8.24 56.97 -9.21
N VAL A 337 9.38 56.74 -9.88
CA VAL A 337 9.61 55.54 -10.71
C VAL A 337 9.57 54.27 -9.84
N CYS A 338 10.25 54.28 -8.69
CA CYS A 338 10.24 53.17 -7.74
C CYS A 338 8.80 52.85 -7.29
N ASP A 339 8.10 53.87 -6.78
CA ASP A 339 6.70 53.77 -6.34
C ASP A 339 5.77 53.24 -7.44
N THR A 340 5.93 53.72 -8.67
CA THR A 340 5.12 53.27 -9.81
C THR A 340 5.32 51.77 -10.09
N VAL A 341 6.57 51.30 -10.11
CA VAL A 341 6.90 49.91 -10.43
C VAL A 341 6.50 48.96 -9.29
N SER A 342 6.77 49.34 -8.03
CA SER A 342 6.42 48.54 -6.85
C SER A 342 4.90 48.48 -6.65
N SER A 343 4.17 49.60 -6.82
CA SER A 343 2.71 49.66 -6.76
C SER A 343 2.07 48.79 -7.85
N ARG A 344 2.60 48.81 -9.08
CA ARG A 344 2.15 47.92 -10.15
C ARG A 344 2.30 46.46 -9.73
N SER A 345 3.44 46.08 -9.18
CA SER A 345 3.71 44.73 -8.71
C SER A 345 2.71 44.28 -7.62
N ALA A 346 2.49 45.13 -6.61
CA ALA A 346 1.52 44.86 -5.54
C ALA A 346 0.09 44.68 -6.08
N ARG A 347 -0.34 45.55 -7.01
CA ARG A 347 -1.66 45.48 -7.65
C ARG A 347 -1.86 44.24 -8.53
N LEU A 348 -0.83 43.80 -9.26
CA LEU A 348 -0.88 42.57 -10.06
C LEU A 348 -0.99 41.34 -9.15
N CYS A 349 -0.19 41.30 -8.08
CA CYS A 349 -0.26 40.24 -7.08
C CYS A 349 -1.64 40.20 -6.39
N ALA A 350 -2.20 41.37 -6.05
CA ALA A 350 -3.53 41.51 -5.50
C ALA A 350 -4.62 41.00 -6.45
N ALA A 351 -4.51 41.29 -7.75
CA ALA A 351 -5.44 40.78 -8.76
C ALA A 351 -5.42 39.26 -8.86
N ALA A 352 -4.24 38.65 -8.71
CA ALA A 352 -4.08 37.21 -8.72
C ALA A 352 -4.67 36.55 -7.46
N LEU A 353 -4.36 37.09 -6.28
CA LEU A 353 -4.95 36.63 -5.01
C LEU A 353 -6.47 36.78 -4.98
N ALA A 354 -7.00 37.89 -5.50
CA ALA A 354 -8.44 38.11 -5.62
C ALA A 354 -9.12 37.07 -6.54
N ALA A 355 -8.41 36.56 -7.56
CA ALA A 355 -8.94 35.49 -8.41
C ALA A 355 -9.07 34.18 -7.63
N ILE A 356 -8.05 33.82 -6.84
CA ILE A 356 -8.05 32.63 -5.98
C ILE A 356 -9.17 32.71 -4.94
N ALA A 357 -9.25 33.80 -4.19
CA ALA A 357 -10.26 33.97 -3.14
C ALA A 357 -11.69 33.92 -3.69
N ASN A 358 -11.96 34.63 -4.79
CA ASN A 358 -13.28 34.57 -5.44
C ASN A 358 -13.58 33.20 -6.04
N HIS A 359 -12.56 32.49 -6.54
CA HIS A 359 -12.73 31.12 -7.03
C HIS A 359 -13.12 30.18 -5.90
N MET A 360 -12.40 30.19 -4.77
CA MET A 360 -12.75 29.41 -3.58
C MET A 360 -14.17 29.70 -3.09
N ARG A 361 -14.52 30.99 -2.97
CA ARG A 361 -15.86 31.43 -2.55
C ARG A 361 -16.97 30.85 -3.44
N VAL A 362 -16.78 30.94 -4.76
CA VAL A 362 -17.76 30.45 -5.75
C VAL A 362 -17.82 28.92 -5.77
N SER A 363 -16.68 28.23 -5.75
CA SER A 363 -16.59 26.76 -5.75
C SER A 363 -17.27 26.13 -4.53
N ARG A 364 -17.21 26.83 -3.40
CA ARG A 364 -17.87 26.46 -2.12
C ARG A 364 -19.30 26.97 -2.00
N LYS A 365 -19.81 27.67 -3.02
CA LYS A 365 -21.17 28.25 -3.05
C LYS A 365 -21.46 29.18 -1.85
N LEU A 366 -20.46 29.95 -1.43
CA LEU A 366 -20.57 30.88 -0.31
C LEU A 366 -20.94 32.29 -0.79
N ASP A 367 -21.78 33.00 -0.05
CA ASP A 367 -22.01 34.43 -0.31
C ASP A 367 -20.78 35.27 0.07
N ARG A 368 -20.19 35.00 1.25
CA ARG A 368 -18.92 35.57 1.72
C ARG A 368 -17.91 34.49 2.05
N LEU A 369 -16.63 34.75 1.79
CA LEU A 369 -15.53 33.88 2.19
C LEU A 369 -14.74 34.55 3.32
N LYS A 370 -14.51 33.86 4.43
CA LYS A 370 -13.53 34.26 5.45
C LYS A 370 -12.35 33.31 5.38
N THR A 371 -11.14 33.82 5.20
CA THR A 371 -9.94 33.00 5.09
C THR A 371 -8.69 33.77 5.49
N THR A 372 -7.63 33.04 5.82
CA THR A 372 -6.30 33.60 6.08
C THR A 372 -5.34 33.23 4.95
N VAL A 373 -4.48 34.18 4.60
CA VAL A 373 -3.38 34.03 3.65
C VAL A 373 -2.08 34.02 4.43
N GLY A 374 -1.39 32.89 4.44
CA GLY A 374 -0.01 32.80 4.90
C GLY A 374 0.93 33.41 3.87
N VAL A 375 1.73 34.40 4.26
CA VAL A 375 2.66 35.09 3.34
C VAL A 375 4.11 34.96 3.80
N ASP A 376 4.99 34.70 2.85
CA ASP A 376 6.44 34.81 3.02
C ASP A 376 7.08 35.49 1.80
N GLY A 377 8.35 35.86 1.92
CA GLY A 377 9.14 36.48 0.85
C GLY A 377 9.69 37.85 1.22
N THR A 378 10.87 38.15 0.69
CA THR A 378 11.63 39.35 1.04
C THR A 378 10.98 40.65 0.59
N VAL A 379 10.28 40.66 -0.55
CA VAL A 379 9.63 41.88 -1.06
C VAL A 379 8.47 42.26 -0.14
N TYR A 380 7.60 41.31 0.19
CA TYR A 380 6.46 41.57 1.08
C TYR A 380 6.91 42.01 2.48
N ARG A 381 8.00 41.44 3.01
CA ARG A 381 8.47 41.73 4.37
C ARG A 381 9.25 43.02 4.51
N LYS A 382 10.06 43.36 3.50
CA LYS A 382 11.06 44.44 3.61
C LYS A 382 10.66 45.72 2.90
N HIS A 383 9.72 45.67 1.96
CA HIS A 383 9.28 46.85 1.25
C HIS A 383 8.23 47.60 2.09
N PRO A 384 8.39 48.91 2.35
CA PRO A 384 7.55 49.64 3.32
C PRO A 384 6.08 49.68 2.93
N ASN A 385 5.78 49.90 1.65
CA ASN A 385 4.40 50.16 1.19
C ASN A 385 3.72 48.93 0.54
N PHE A 386 4.46 47.86 0.25
CA PHE A 386 3.98 46.79 -0.65
C PHE A 386 2.81 46.01 -0.05
N SER A 387 2.92 45.65 1.24
CA SER A 387 1.91 44.86 1.93
C SER A 387 0.59 45.60 2.08
N GLU A 388 0.63 46.92 2.27
CA GLU A 388 -0.56 47.76 2.41
C GLU A 388 -1.28 47.89 1.07
N GLU A 389 -0.56 48.29 0.01
CA GLU A 389 -1.10 48.43 -1.35
C GLU A 389 -1.75 47.13 -1.86
N LEU A 390 -1.10 45.98 -1.60
CA LEU A 390 -1.65 44.66 -1.93
C LEU A 390 -2.97 44.43 -1.20
N GLN A 391 -3.01 44.67 0.11
CA GLN A 391 -4.20 44.43 0.93
C GLN A 391 -5.37 45.34 0.53
N GLU A 392 -5.13 46.62 0.31
CA GLU A 392 -6.15 47.56 -0.14
C GLU A 392 -6.70 47.16 -1.51
N THR A 393 -5.82 46.83 -2.45
CA THR A 393 -6.23 46.40 -3.79
C THR A 393 -7.04 45.09 -3.74
N VAL A 394 -6.67 44.13 -2.89
CA VAL A 394 -7.44 42.89 -2.70
C VAL A 394 -8.84 43.19 -2.16
N ARG A 395 -8.99 44.10 -1.19
CA ARG A 395 -10.31 44.49 -0.65
C ARG A 395 -11.21 45.07 -1.74
N LEU A 396 -10.63 45.86 -2.66
CA LEU A 396 -11.36 46.41 -3.81
C LEU A 396 -11.77 45.33 -4.82
N LEU A 397 -10.88 44.37 -5.11
CA LEU A 397 -11.12 43.34 -6.14
C LEU A 397 -11.91 42.12 -5.65
N ALA A 398 -11.96 41.88 -4.33
CA ALA A 398 -12.66 40.78 -3.71
C ALA A 398 -13.50 41.23 -2.49
N PRO A 399 -14.46 42.16 -2.65
CA PRO A 399 -15.20 42.77 -1.53
C PRO A 399 -16.10 41.79 -0.74
N LYS A 400 -16.32 40.59 -1.27
CA LYS A 400 -17.04 39.49 -0.62
C LYS A 400 -16.10 38.49 0.09
N CYS A 401 -14.81 38.78 0.17
CA CYS A 401 -13.82 37.94 0.82
C CYS A 401 -13.16 38.72 1.97
N ASP A 402 -13.40 38.27 3.19
CA ASP A 402 -12.79 38.77 4.41
C ASP A 402 -11.44 38.05 4.62
N ILE A 403 -10.36 38.67 4.14
CA ILE A 403 -9.02 38.07 4.09
C ILE A 403 -8.13 38.64 5.20
N THR A 404 -7.58 37.75 6.01
CA THR A 404 -6.53 38.07 7.00
C THR A 404 -5.17 37.68 6.45
N PHE A 405 -4.13 38.50 6.66
CA PHE A 405 -2.77 38.20 6.22
C PHE A 405 -1.89 37.83 7.41
N LEU A 406 -1.21 36.69 7.31
CA LEU A 406 -0.34 36.17 8.37
C LEU A 406 1.06 35.94 7.83
N VAL A 407 2.04 36.68 8.36
CA VAL A 407 3.45 36.51 7.97
C VAL A 407 4.04 35.27 8.63
N SER A 408 4.67 34.39 7.85
CA SER A 408 5.25 33.13 8.35
C SER A 408 6.63 33.35 8.99
N GLU A 409 6.71 33.69 10.27
CA GLU A 409 7.96 34.07 10.97
C GLU A 409 9.19 33.19 10.70
N ASP A 410 9.03 31.86 10.60
CA ASP A 410 10.14 30.90 10.45
C ASP A 410 10.23 30.24 9.06
N GLY A 411 9.40 30.68 8.11
CA GLY A 411 9.41 30.26 6.70
C GLY A 411 8.87 28.85 6.42
N SER A 412 9.06 28.40 5.18
CA SER A 412 8.57 27.14 4.62
C SER A 412 9.05 25.87 5.35
N GLY A 413 10.23 25.89 5.96
CA GLY A 413 10.81 24.73 6.66
C GLY A 413 9.92 24.19 7.81
N LYS A 414 9.37 25.07 8.65
CA LYS A 414 8.38 24.65 9.68
C LYS A 414 7.12 24.05 9.03
N GLY A 415 6.70 24.64 7.92
CA GLY A 415 5.58 24.17 7.13
C GLY A 415 5.75 22.76 6.60
N ALA A 416 6.94 22.41 6.10
CA ALA A 416 7.23 21.07 5.62
C ALA A 416 7.19 20.02 6.74
N ALA A 417 7.71 20.36 7.92
CA ALA A 417 7.55 19.50 9.10
C ALA A 417 6.07 19.31 9.45
N MET A 418 5.26 20.38 9.40
CA MET A 418 3.82 20.27 9.64
C MET A 418 3.09 19.43 8.59
N VAL A 419 3.45 19.53 7.31
CA VAL A 419 2.89 18.64 6.27
C VAL A 419 3.27 17.19 6.56
N THR A 420 4.52 16.93 6.95
CA THR A 420 4.98 15.59 7.32
C THR A 420 4.17 15.05 8.50
N ALA A 421 3.92 15.89 9.52
CA ALA A 421 3.11 15.52 10.67
C ALA A 421 1.65 15.25 10.31
N VAL A 422 1.04 16.06 9.45
CA VAL A 422 -0.32 15.86 8.93
C VAL A 422 -0.42 14.58 8.10
N ALA A 423 0.55 14.34 7.20
CA ALA A 423 0.61 13.13 6.40
C ALA A 423 0.73 11.88 7.27
N GLN A 424 1.59 11.94 8.31
CA GLN A 424 1.74 10.87 9.28
C GLN A 424 0.46 10.65 10.09
N ARG A 425 -0.20 11.71 10.58
CA ARG A 425 -1.48 11.62 11.30
C ARG A 425 -2.54 10.92 10.44
N LEU A 426 -2.72 11.35 9.19
CA LEU A 426 -3.72 10.76 8.31
C LEU A 426 -3.42 9.27 8.04
N ALA A 427 -2.15 8.91 7.85
CA ALA A 427 -1.74 7.51 7.71
C ALA A 427 -1.98 6.69 9.00
N LEU A 428 -1.75 7.28 10.17
CA LEU A 428 -1.99 6.63 11.47
C LEU A 428 -3.49 6.49 11.78
N GLN A 429 -4.31 7.51 11.51
CA GLN A 429 -5.75 7.48 11.76
C GLN A 429 -6.47 6.42 10.90
N SER A 430 -6.04 6.21 9.66
CA SER A 430 -6.50 5.08 8.85
C SER A 430 -6.11 3.75 9.51
N ARG A 431 -4.82 3.59 9.88
CA ARG A 431 -4.30 2.35 10.47
C ARG A 431 -4.89 1.99 11.85
N GLU A 432 -5.17 2.96 12.71
CA GLU A 432 -5.66 2.70 14.07
C GLU A 432 -7.09 2.18 14.10
N ARG A 433 -7.95 2.64 13.20
CA ARG A 433 -9.35 2.18 13.15
C ARG A 433 -9.49 0.79 12.54
N GLU A 434 -8.62 0.46 11.56
CA GLU A 434 -8.54 -0.87 10.97
C GLU A 434 -7.94 -1.90 11.95
N ARG A 435 -6.94 -1.50 12.75
CA ARG A 435 -6.24 -2.38 13.70
C ARG A 435 -7.15 -3.04 14.72
N VAL A 436 -8.20 -2.37 15.19
CA VAL A 436 -9.13 -2.93 16.19
C VAL A 436 -9.71 -4.28 15.73
N TYR A 437 -9.98 -4.42 14.43
CA TYR A 437 -10.49 -5.67 13.86
C TYR A 437 -9.38 -6.63 13.47
N LEU A 438 -8.29 -6.13 12.89
CA LEU A 438 -7.19 -6.97 12.41
C LEU A 438 -6.40 -7.62 13.58
N ASP A 439 -6.25 -6.93 14.70
CA ASP A 439 -5.56 -7.44 15.90
C ASP A 439 -6.26 -8.68 16.49
N LEU A 440 -7.58 -8.87 16.23
CA LEU A 440 -8.32 -10.07 16.64
C LEU A 440 -7.77 -11.34 15.96
N PHE A 441 -7.21 -11.19 14.76
CA PHE A 441 -6.64 -12.29 13.98
C PHE A 441 -5.15 -12.52 14.27
N CYS A 442 -4.49 -11.57 14.95
CA CYS A 442 -3.08 -11.67 15.30
C CYS A 442 -2.85 -12.64 16.48
N LEU A 443 -2.18 -13.76 16.20
CA LEU A 443 -1.79 -14.73 17.23
C LEU A 443 -0.36 -14.46 17.72
N SER A 444 -0.16 -14.40 19.04
CA SER A 444 1.19 -14.35 19.61
C SER A 444 1.87 -15.71 19.48
N GLN A 445 3.20 -15.72 19.49
CA GLN A 445 3.96 -16.98 19.49
C GLN A 445 3.61 -17.86 20.71
N GLU A 446 3.29 -17.26 21.85
CA GLU A 446 2.82 -17.97 23.04
C GLU A 446 1.47 -18.65 22.80
N LYS A 447 0.48 -17.94 22.23
CA LYS A 447 -0.82 -18.54 21.86
C LYS A 447 -0.62 -19.70 20.89
N LEU A 448 0.25 -19.57 19.89
CA LEU A 448 0.55 -20.66 18.95
C LEU A 448 1.17 -21.88 19.64
N ARG A 449 2.07 -21.67 20.61
CA ARG A 449 2.60 -22.78 21.44
C ARG A 449 1.51 -23.45 22.25
N GLN A 450 0.56 -22.69 22.79
CA GLN A 450 -0.59 -23.25 23.52
C GLN A 450 -1.49 -24.08 22.60
N VAL A 451 -1.79 -23.59 21.40
CA VAL A 451 -2.54 -24.32 20.37
C VAL A 451 -1.83 -25.63 20.01
N SER A 452 -0.53 -25.58 19.74
CA SER A 452 0.29 -26.76 19.43
C SER A 452 0.30 -27.79 20.58
N ALA A 453 0.46 -27.33 21.82
CA ALA A 453 0.44 -28.18 23.01
C ALA A 453 -0.94 -28.81 23.24
N GLN A 454 -2.02 -28.07 22.98
CA GLN A 454 -3.38 -28.57 23.12
C GLN A 454 -3.69 -29.62 22.04
N LEU A 455 -3.30 -29.39 20.78
CA LEU A 455 -3.46 -30.39 19.73
C LEU A 455 -2.73 -31.69 20.08
N LYS A 456 -1.51 -31.61 20.59
CA LYS A 456 -0.76 -32.79 21.03
C LYS A 456 -1.50 -33.60 22.09
N LYS A 457 -2.18 -32.95 23.05
CA LYS A 457 -3.01 -33.66 24.04
C LYS A 457 -4.19 -34.37 23.40
N ASP A 458 -4.83 -33.73 22.42
CA ASP A 458 -5.98 -34.30 21.72
C ASP A 458 -5.59 -35.45 20.78
N MET A 459 -4.39 -35.40 20.20
CA MET A 459 -3.79 -36.54 19.49
C MET A 459 -3.63 -37.75 20.42
N VAL A 460 -3.06 -37.57 21.61
CA VAL A 460 -2.91 -38.65 22.60
C VAL A 460 -4.28 -39.21 23.02
N ARG A 461 -5.26 -38.33 23.26
CA ARG A 461 -6.65 -38.76 23.54
C ARG A 461 -7.25 -39.56 22.39
N GLY A 462 -7.01 -39.15 21.15
CA GLY A 462 -7.54 -39.80 19.94
C GLY A 462 -6.97 -41.20 19.71
N LEU A 463 -5.70 -41.41 20.05
CA LEU A 463 -5.03 -42.71 19.96
C LEU A 463 -5.49 -43.70 21.06
N GLY A 464 -5.85 -43.18 22.24
CA GLY A 464 -6.21 -44.00 23.39
C GLY A 464 -7.54 -44.76 23.24
N LYS A 465 -7.57 -46.04 23.60
CA LYS A 465 -8.72 -46.95 23.42
C LYS A 465 -9.97 -46.48 24.16
N HIS A 466 -9.81 -45.92 25.36
CA HIS A 466 -10.90 -45.45 26.21
C HIS A 466 -11.25 -43.97 26.01
N THR A 467 -10.37 -43.18 25.40
CA THR A 467 -10.52 -41.73 25.25
C THR A 467 -10.95 -41.31 23.84
N HIS A 468 -10.71 -42.15 22.82
CA HIS A 468 -10.96 -41.88 21.41
C HIS A 468 -12.37 -41.32 21.12
N HIS A 469 -13.41 -41.94 21.68
CA HIS A 469 -14.80 -41.55 21.41
C HIS A 469 -15.14 -40.11 21.83
N LYS A 470 -14.40 -39.53 22.80
CA LYS A 470 -14.54 -38.14 23.26
C LYS A 470 -13.47 -37.21 22.69
N ALA A 471 -12.53 -37.71 21.89
CA ALA A 471 -11.48 -36.88 21.32
C ALA A 471 -12.03 -36.08 20.12
N PRO A 472 -11.77 -34.75 20.05
CA PRO A 472 -12.11 -33.95 18.87
C PRO A 472 -11.26 -34.36 17.66
N VAL A 473 -10.00 -34.73 17.89
CA VAL A 473 -9.08 -35.27 16.90
C VAL A 473 -9.13 -36.79 16.94
N LYS A 474 -9.54 -37.43 15.84
CA LYS A 474 -9.92 -38.85 15.86
C LYS A 474 -8.73 -39.81 15.77
N MET A 475 -7.64 -39.44 15.12
CA MET A 475 -6.46 -40.31 15.02
C MET A 475 -6.82 -41.72 14.49
N LEU A 476 -7.40 -41.74 13.30
CA LEU A 476 -7.92 -42.94 12.65
C LEU A 476 -6.77 -43.78 12.07
N PRO A 477 -6.65 -45.06 12.48
CA PRO A 477 -5.67 -45.99 11.90
C PRO A 477 -5.92 -46.20 10.41
N SER A 478 -4.91 -45.98 9.56
CA SER A 478 -5.07 -46.15 8.11
C SER A 478 -4.74 -47.56 7.59
N PHE A 479 -4.22 -48.43 8.47
CA PHE A 479 -3.68 -49.76 8.15
C PHE A 479 -2.48 -49.77 7.19
N VAL A 480 -1.95 -48.62 6.78
CA VAL A 480 -0.69 -48.50 6.04
C VAL A 480 0.47 -48.54 7.04
N ARG A 481 1.30 -49.59 7.00
CA ARG A 481 2.34 -49.86 8.01
C ARG A 481 3.75 -49.40 7.64
N ALA A 482 3.99 -49.09 6.37
CA ALA A 482 5.27 -48.61 5.87
C ALA A 482 5.06 -47.58 4.76
N THR A 483 6.05 -46.71 4.58
CA THR A 483 6.20 -45.90 3.37
C THR A 483 6.70 -46.78 2.22
N PRO A 484 6.58 -46.34 0.96
CA PRO A 484 7.06 -47.13 -0.17
C PRO A 484 8.55 -47.44 -0.05
N ASP A 485 9.00 -48.64 -0.41
CA ASP A 485 10.40 -49.07 -0.29
C ASP A 485 11.10 -49.32 -1.64
N GLY A 486 10.38 -49.15 -2.75
CA GLY A 486 10.86 -49.34 -4.12
C GLY A 486 10.76 -50.77 -4.62
N THR A 487 10.23 -51.71 -3.82
CA THR A 487 9.97 -53.08 -4.27
C THR A 487 8.66 -53.23 -5.03
N GLU A 488 7.82 -52.21 -5.03
CA GLU A 488 6.45 -52.28 -5.53
C GLU A 488 6.42 -52.26 -7.05
N LYS A 489 5.64 -53.17 -7.64
CA LYS A 489 5.56 -53.36 -9.10
C LYS A 489 4.17 -53.80 -9.51
N GLY A 490 3.70 -53.29 -10.65
CA GLY A 490 2.45 -53.72 -11.27
C GLY A 490 1.67 -52.63 -11.99
N ASP A 491 0.53 -53.04 -12.54
CA ASP A 491 -0.50 -52.17 -13.11
C ASP A 491 -1.67 -52.08 -12.13
N PHE A 492 -2.11 -50.85 -11.86
CA PHE A 492 -3.13 -50.57 -10.86
C PHE A 492 -4.11 -49.53 -11.37
N LEU A 493 -5.34 -49.60 -10.86
CA LEU A 493 -6.32 -48.54 -11.01
C LEU A 493 -6.29 -47.66 -9.76
N ALA A 494 -6.56 -46.38 -9.90
CA ALA A 494 -6.79 -45.48 -8.78
C ALA A 494 -8.04 -44.63 -8.96
N LEU A 495 -8.78 -44.42 -7.87
CA LEU A 495 -9.88 -43.46 -7.78
C LEU A 495 -9.49 -42.37 -6.79
N ASP A 496 -9.82 -41.12 -7.13
CA ASP A 496 -9.59 -39.97 -6.27
C ASP A 496 -10.85 -39.14 -6.12
N LEU A 497 -11.53 -39.31 -4.99
CA LEU A 497 -12.80 -38.67 -4.68
C LEU A 497 -12.66 -37.78 -3.43
N GLY A 498 -12.84 -36.48 -3.62
CA GLY A 498 -12.80 -35.50 -2.53
C GLY A 498 -13.51 -34.17 -2.79
N GLY A 499 -14.16 -34.00 -3.94
CA GLY A 499 -14.83 -32.76 -4.32
C GLY A 499 -15.85 -32.94 -5.44
N THR A 500 -16.18 -31.86 -6.16
CA THR A 500 -17.16 -31.84 -7.27
C THR A 500 -16.71 -32.57 -8.53
N ASN A 501 -15.44 -32.93 -8.61
CA ASN A 501 -14.90 -33.83 -9.61
C ASN A 501 -14.10 -34.92 -8.91
N PHE A 502 -14.07 -36.10 -9.50
CA PHE A 502 -13.20 -37.19 -9.10
C PHE A 502 -12.39 -37.68 -10.30
N ARG A 503 -11.25 -38.31 -10.04
CA ARG A 503 -10.37 -38.83 -11.09
C ARG A 503 -10.34 -40.35 -11.08
N VAL A 504 -10.26 -40.93 -12.26
CA VAL A 504 -9.93 -42.34 -12.48
C VAL A 504 -8.56 -42.39 -13.15
N LEU A 505 -7.64 -43.18 -12.62
CA LEU A 505 -6.28 -43.29 -13.12
C LEU A 505 -5.88 -44.74 -13.38
N HIS A 506 -5.00 -44.93 -14.35
CA HIS A 506 -4.24 -46.17 -14.57
C HIS A 506 -2.78 -45.85 -14.26
N VAL A 507 -2.23 -46.56 -13.28
CA VAL A 507 -0.90 -46.34 -12.73
C VAL A 507 -0.07 -47.59 -13.00
N ARG A 508 1.13 -47.40 -13.54
CA ARG A 508 2.09 -48.47 -13.76
C ARG A 508 3.35 -48.18 -12.96
N VAL A 509 3.79 -49.18 -12.20
CA VAL A 509 5.03 -49.12 -11.40
C VAL A 509 5.99 -50.19 -11.92
N VAL A 510 7.13 -49.77 -12.46
CA VAL A 510 8.18 -50.67 -12.99
C VAL A 510 9.52 -50.40 -12.33
N GLU A 511 10.12 -49.25 -12.66
CA GLU A 511 11.31 -48.67 -12.01
C GLU A 511 10.92 -47.37 -11.31
N ASP A 512 10.12 -46.54 -11.99
CA ASP A 512 9.44 -45.38 -11.43
C ASP A 512 7.92 -45.56 -11.45
N LEU A 513 7.22 -44.76 -10.65
CA LEU A 513 5.78 -44.62 -10.69
C LEU A 513 5.35 -43.75 -11.87
N GLN A 514 4.47 -44.26 -12.73
CA GLN A 514 3.98 -43.54 -13.91
C GLN A 514 2.45 -43.60 -13.99
N THR A 515 1.83 -42.43 -14.15
CA THR A 515 0.41 -42.34 -14.52
C THR A 515 0.29 -42.53 -16.04
N VAL A 516 -0.21 -43.70 -16.46
CA VAL A 516 -0.34 -44.10 -17.86
C VAL A 516 -1.63 -43.60 -18.49
N GLY A 517 -2.69 -43.46 -17.68
CA GLY A 517 -3.99 -42.93 -18.11
C GLY A 517 -4.67 -42.17 -16.99
N SER A 518 -5.43 -41.12 -17.34
CA SER A 518 -6.22 -40.35 -16.37
C SER A 518 -7.48 -39.80 -17.02
N GLN A 519 -8.60 -39.86 -16.29
CA GLN A 519 -9.89 -39.31 -16.71
C GLN A 519 -10.55 -38.56 -15.55
N LEU A 520 -10.98 -37.32 -15.83
CA LEU A 520 -11.73 -36.51 -14.88
C LEU A 520 -13.24 -36.74 -15.05
N CYS A 521 -13.94 -36.94 -13.95
CA CYS A 521 -15.37 -37.23 -13.92
C CYS A 521 -16.09 -36.24 -13.00
N ALA A 522 -17.03 -35.48 -13.57
CA ALA A 522 -17.83 -34.53 -12.81
C ALA A 522 -18.90 -35.23 -11.98
N ILE A 523 -19.15 -34.73 -10.77
CA ILE A 523 -20.23 -35.16 -9.88
C ILE A 523 -21.23 -34.01 -9.78
N PRO A 524 -22.44 -34.13 -10.37
CA PRO A 524 -23.45 -33.10 -10.26
C PRO A 524 -23.84 -32.83 -8.81
N LYS A 525 -24.18 -31.58 -8.48
CA LYS A 525 -24.50 -31.17 -7.09
C LYS A 525 -25.71 -31.92 -6.54
N GLU A 526 -26.71 -32.17 -7.37
CA GLU A 526 -27.86 -33.01 -7.06
C GLU A 526 -27.50 -34.45 -6.67
N MET A 527 -26.39 -34.98 -7.19
CA MET A 527 -25.90 -36.32 -6.84
C MET A 527 -25.12 -36.31 -5.52
N MET A 528 -24.33 -35.25 -5.26
CA MET A 528 -23.64 -35.05 -3.98
C MET A 528 -24.61 -34.97 -2.78
N LEU A 529 -25.86 -34.60 -3.05
CA LEU A 529 -26.95 -34.50 -2.07
C LEU A 529 -28.03 -35.58 -2.25
N GLY A 530 -27.79 -36.54 -3.14
CA GLY A 530 -28.75 -37.57 -3.54
C GLY A 530 -28.67 -38.84 -2.69
N THR A 531 -28.76 -39.99 -3.35
CA THR A 531 -28.61 -41.32 -2.70
C THR A 531 -27.21 -41.90 -2.92
N GLY A 532 -26.74 -42.71 -1.98
CA GLY A 532 -25.49 -43.46 -2.11
C GLY A 532 -25.46 -44.32 -3.36
N GLN A 533 -26.55 -45.02 -3.66
CA GLN A 533 -26.65 -45.83 -4.86
C GLN A 533 -26.39 -45.01 -6.14
N GLN A 534 -26.99 -43.83 -6.28
CA GLN A 534 -26.76 -42.96 -7.44
C GLN A 534 -25.30 -42.52 -7.57
N LEU A 535 -24.66 -42.16 -6.46
CA LEU A 535 -23.26 -41.77 -6.44
C LEU A 535 -22.35 -42.92 -6.88
N PHE A 536 -22.49 -44.10 -6.27
CA PHE A 536 -21.62 -45.24 -6.58
C PHE A 536 -21.90 -45.84 -7.96
N ASP A 537 -23.14 -45.83 -8.44
CA ASP A 537 -23.48 -46.24 -9.82
C ASP A 537 -22.83 -45.31 -10.85
N HIS A 538 -22.75 -44.00 -10.56
CA HIS A 538 -22.02 -43.03 -11.39
C HIS A 538 -20.51 -43.26 -11.35
N ILE A 539 -19.94 -43.52 -10.17
CA ILE A 539 -18.51 -43.88 -10.04
C ILE A 539 -18.18 -45.12 -10.86
N ALA A 540 -19.00 -46.18 -10.75
CA ALA A 540 -18.82 -47.41 -11.51
C ALA A 540 -18.98 -47.19 -13.02
N LYS A 541 -19.88 -46.30 -13.45
CA LYS A 541 -20.01 -45.91 -14.85
C LYS A 541 -18.74 -45.24 -15.37
N CYS A 542 -18.23 -44.24 -14.66
CA CYS A 542 -17.00 -43.56 -15.04
C CYS A 542 -15.79 -44.49 -15.09
N LEU A 543 -15.70 -45.43 -14.15
CA LEU A 543 -14.67 -46.46 -14.14
C LEU A 543 -14.78 -47.36 -15.38
N SER A 544 -15.99 -47.81 -15.73
CA SER A 544 -16.23 -48.57 -16.96
C SER A 544 -15.83 -47.80 -18.22
N ASP A 545 -16.24 -46.53 -18.33
CA ASP A 545 -15.93 -45.68 -19.48
C ASP A 545 -14.41 -45.49 -19.62
N PHE A 546 -13.71 -45.32 -18.48
CA PHE A 546 -12.26 -45.23 -18.43
C PHE A 546 -11.58 -46.53 -18.91
N LEU A 547 -12.00 -47.69 -18.40
CA LEU A 547 -11.45 -49.00 -18.81
C LEU A 547 -11.59 -49.25 -20.31
N VAL A 548 -12.71 -48.83 -20.91
CA VAL A 548 -12.91 -48.89 -22.37
C VAL A 548 -11.93 -47.95 -23.08
N SER A 549 -11.77 -46.72 -22.60
CA SER A 549 -10.90 -45.72 -23.22
C SER A 549 -9.42 -46.09 -23.19
N GLN A 550 -8.99 -46.84 -22.17
CA GLN A 550 -7.59 -47.24 -21.96
C GLN A 550 -7.28 -48.66 -22.48
N ASP A 551 -8.22 -49.31 -23.18
CA ASP A 551 -8.08 -50.69 -23.66
C ASP A 551 -7.75 -51.71 -22.55
N LEU A 552 -8.31 -51.48 -21.35
CA LEU A 552 -8.15 -52.33 -20.17
C LEU A 552 -9.37 -53.24 -19.94
N LYS A 553 -10.35 -53.22 -20.85
CA LYS A 553 -11.59 -53.99 -20.70
C LYS A 553 -11.28 -55.49 -20.68
N GLY A 554 -11.78 -56.19 -19.65
CA GLY A 554 -11.55 -57.63 -19.45
C GLY A 554 -10.32 -57.95 -18.59
N GLN A 555 -9.52 -56.95 -18.19
CA GLN A 555 -8.48 -57.12 -17.17
C GLN A 555 -9.07 -56.88 -15.78
N THR A 556 -8.66 -57.69 -14.80
CA THR A 556 -9.00 -57.50 -13.38
C THR A 556 -7.78 -56.91 -12.67
N LEU A 557 -7.77 -55.58 -12.50
CA LEU A 557 -6.66 -54.85 -11.87
C LEU A 557 -6.99 -54.50 -10.41
N PRO A 558 -6.01 -54.49 -9.49
CA PRO A 558 -6.18 -53.93 -8.15
C PRO A 558 -6.53 -52.44 -8.21
N LEU A 559 -7.30 -51.97 -7.23
CA LEU A 559 -7.84 -50.61 -7.17
C LEU A 559 -7.45 -49.92 -5.86
N GLY A 560 -6.68 -48.84 -5.95
CA GLY A 560 -6.53 -47.87 -4.86
C GLY A 560 -7.67 -46.87 -4.87
N PHE A 561 -8.41 -46.71 -3.78
CA PHE A 561 -9.49 -45.74 -3.68
C PHE A 561 -9.13 -44.67 -2.65
N THR A 562 -8.66 -43.53 -3.14
CA THR A 562 -8.46 -42.32 -2.35
C THR A 562 -9.82 -41.69 -2.07
N PHE A 563 -10.24 -41.72 -0.81
CA PHE A 563 -11.54 -41.25 -0.37
C PHE A 563 -11.35 -40.23 0.75
N SER A 564 -11.58 -38.97 0.41
CA SER A 564 -11.14 -37.81 1.18
C SER A 564 -12.11 -37.43 2.30
N PHE A 565 -12.70 -38.42 2.98
CA PHE A 565 -13.69 -38.26 4.03
C PHE A 565 -13.31 -39.09 5.27
N PRO A 566 -13.82 -38.73 6.46
CA PRO A 566 -13.54 -39.48 7.69
C PRO A 566 -14.10 -40.90 7.62
N CYS A 567 -13.21 -41.89 7.59
CA CYS A 567 -13.57 -43.30 7.55
C CYS A 567 -12.94 -44.08 8.71
N GLU A 568 -13.75 -44.90 9.39
CA GLU A 568 -13.25 -45.92 10.30
C GLU A 568 -12.88 -47.16 9.49
N GLN A 569 -11.58 -47.40 9.34
CA GLN A 569 -11.07 -48.58 8.66
C GLN A 569 -11.03 -49.78 9.61
N LYS A 570 -11.41 -50.95 9.08
CA LYS A 570 -11.29 -52.26 9.73
C LYS A 570 -10.66 -53.21 8.72
N GLU A 571 -9.33 -53.33 8.76
CA GLU A 571 -8.56 -54.12 7.79
C GLU A 571 -8.84 -53.67 6.34
N ILE A 572 -9.69 -54.41 5.61
CA ILE A 572 -10.04 -54.17 4.20
C ILE A 572 -11.33 -53.32 4.06
N GLY A 573 -12.17 -53.27 5.09
CA GLY A 573 -13.42 -52.48 5.08
C GLY A 573 -13.19 -51.04 5.51
N SER A 574 -13.95 -50.11 4.93
CA SER A 574 -13.85 -48.68 5.25
C SER A 574 -15.22 -48.08 5.48
N ILE A 575 -15.59 -47.86 6.74
CA ILE A 575 -16.90 -47.35 7.14
C ILE A 575 -16.88 -45.83 7.13
N LEU A 576 -17.76 -45.19 6.35
CA LEU A 576 -17.88 -43.72 6.40
C LEU A 576 -18.45 -43.30 7.76
N ILE A 577 -17.73 -42.45 8.49
CA ILE A 577 -18.18 -41.93 9.79
C ILE A 577 -19.23 -40.85 9.57
N ARG A 578 -18.92 -39.88 8.70
CA ARG A 578 -19.79 -38.75 8.39
C ARG A 578 -19.30 -38.04 7.13
N TRP A 579 -20.21 -37.46 6.36
CA TRP A 579 -19.87 -36.60 5.24
C TRP A 579 -19.26 -35.25 5.67
N THR A 580 -18.41 -34.71 4.79
CA THR A 580 -17.80 -33.37 4.89
C THR A 580 -17.78 -32.72 3.50
N LYS A 581 -17.18 -31.52 3.37
CA LYS A 581 -16.84 -30.89 2.08
C LYS A 581 -18.04 -30.74 1.10
N GLY A 582 -19.25 -30.59 1.64
CA GLY A 582 -20.48 -30.37 0.87
C GLY A 582 -21.20 -31.63 0.34
N PHE A 583 -20.70 -32.83 0.66
CA PHE A 583 -21.44 -34.08 0.41
C PHE A 583 -22.47 -34.34 1.50
N ASN A 584 -23.59 -34.98 1.14
CA ASN A 584 -24.59 -35.49 2.10
C ASN A 584 -25.47 -36.58 1.47
N CYS A 585 -24.86 -37.58 0.83
CA CYS A 585 -25.62 -38.67 0.19
C CYS A 585 -26.28 -39.57 1.24
N SER A 586 -27.59 -39.78 1.09
CA SER A 586 -28.35 -40.68 1.97
C SER A 586 -27.96 -42.15 1.78
N GLY A 587 -27.91 -42.93 2.87
CA GLY A 587 -27.58 -44.36 2.84
C GLY A 587 -26.09 -44.68 2.63
N VAL A 588 -25.19 -43.75 2.97
CA VAL A 588 -23.72 -43.95 2.87
C VAL A 588 -23.04 -43.88 4.24
N GLU A 589 -23.44 -42.97 5.12
CA GLU A 589 -22.89 -42.90 6.48
C GLU A 589 -23.20 -44.19 7.26
N GLY A 590 -22.17 -44.77 7.89
CA GLY A 590 -22.25 -46.06 8.58
C GLY A 590 -22.10 -47.30 7.68
N GLU A 591 -22.09 -47.13 6.35
CA GLU A 591 -21.88 -48.24 5.40
C GLU A 591 -20.39 -48.40 5.03
N ASP A 592 -20.02 -49.56 4.49
CA ASP A 592 -18.68 -49.85 3.98
C ASP A 592 -18.54 -49.39 2.51
N MET A 593 -17.63 -48.46 2.26
CA MET A 593 -17.44 -47.84 0.94
C MET A 593 -16.95 -48.84 -0.11
N VAL A 594 -16.13 -49.82 0.31
CA VAL A 594 -15.64 -50.87 -0.60
C VAL A 594 -16.79 -51.77 -1.02
N LYS A 595 -17.70 -52.08 -0.09
CA LYS A 595 -18.91 -52.85 -0.37
C LYS A 595 -19.82 -52.09 -1.34
N LEU A 596 -20.11 -50.81 -1.08
CA LEU A 596 -20.97 -50.01 -1.95
C LEU A 596 -20.42 -49.90 -3.39
N LEU A 597 -19.09 -49.73 -3.54
CA LEU A 597 -18.44 -49.73 -4.84
C LEU A 597 -18.56 -51.08 -5.55
N LYS A 598 -18.26 -52.19 -4.86
CA LYS A 598 -18.38 -53.54 -5.42
C LYS A 598 -19.81 -53.87 -5.82
N GLU A 599 -20.80 -53.46 -5.04
CA GLU A 599 -22.21 -53.64 -5.38
C GLU A 599 -22.59 -52.83 -6.62
N ALA A 600 -22.09 -51.60 -6.78
CA ALA A 600 -22.34 -50.79 -7.98
C ALA A 600 -21.73 -51.41 -9.24
N ILE A 601 -20.50 -51.94 -9.14
CA ILE A 601 -19.84 -52.67 -10.23
C ILE A 601 -20.62 -53.94 -10.57
N HIS A 602 -21.05 -54.70 -9.56
CA HIS A 602 -21.86 -55.90 -9.73
C HIS A 602 -23.23 -55.60 -10.39
N ARG A 603 -23.91 -54.51 -10.00
CA ARG A 603 -25.15 -54.05 -10.63
C ARG A 603 -24.98 -53.75 -12.11
N ARG A 604 -23.81 -53.25 -12.54
CA ARG A 604 -23.52 -53.02 -13.96
C ARG A 604 -23.24 -54.32 -14.72
N GLY A 605 -22.40 -55.19 -14.16
CA GLY A 605 -22.08 -56.51 -14.71
C GLY A 605 -21.22 -56.51 -15.98
N ASP A 606 -20.55 -55.41 -16.34
CA ASP A 606 -19.76 -55.27 -17.57
C ASP A 606 -18.23 -55.27 -17.40
N PHE A 607 -17.74 -55.26 -16.15
CA PHE A 607 -16.32 -55.44 -15.78
C PHE A 607 -16.20 -55.93 -14.32
N ASP A 608 -14.99 -56.29 -13.90
CA ASP A 608 -14.66 -56.66 -12.52
C ASP A 608 -13.35 -55.97 -12.07
N ILE A 609 -13.15 -55.84 -10.76
CA ILE A 609 -11.96 -55.22 -10.15
C ILE A 609 -11.30 -56.17 -9.13
N GLY A 610 -10.00 -56.02 -8.94
CA GLY A 610 -9.22 -56.81 -7.99
C GLY A 610 -9.42 -56.42 -6.53
N SER A 611 -8.35 -56.53 -5.74
CA SER A 611 -8.34 -56.03 -4.37
C SER A 611 -8.57 -54.52 -4.35
N VAL A 612 -9.26 -54.03 -3.32
CA VAL A 612 -9.54 -52.59 -3.13
C VAL A 612 -8.86 -52.13 -1.85
N ALA A 613 -7.97 -51.16 -1.96
CA ALA A 613 -7.34 -50.51 -0.82
C ALA A 613 -7.89 -49.08 -0.69
N MET A 614 -8.51 -48.77 0.46
CA MET A 614 -9.01 -47.43 0.74
C MET A 614 -7.93 -46.61 1.45
N VAL A 615 -7.69 -45.38 0.99
CA VAL A 615 -6.76 -44.45 1.66
C VAL A 615 -7.39 -43.06 1.75
N ASN A 616 -7.00 -42.29 2.76
CA ASN A 616 -7.34 -40.88 2.84
C ASN A 616 -6.39 -40.05 1.95
N ASP A 617 -6.84 -38.88 1.47
CA ASP A 617 -6.04 -37.96 0.64
C ASP A 617 -4.71 -37.56 1.29
N THR A 618 -4.70 -37.32 2.60
CA THR A 618 -3.47 -37.02 3.35
C THR A 618 -2.48 -38.20 3.30
N VAL A 619 -2.97 -39.43 3.43
CA VAL A 619 -2.16 -40.66 3.39
C VAL A 619 -1.61 -40.86 1.99
N GLY A 620 -2.45 -40.75 0.95
CA GLY A 620 -2.00 -40.82 -0.44
C GLY A 620 -0.93 -39.78 -0.77
N THR A 621 -1.08 -38.55 -0.26
CA THR A 621 -0.09 -37.46 -0.43
C THR A 621 1.24 -37.78 0.25
N MET A 622 1.20 -38.30 1.50
CA MET A 622 2.39 -38.74 2.22
C MET A 622 3.13 -39.84 1.45
N MET A 623 2.39 -40.82 0.94
CA MET A 623 2.95 -41.97 0.22
C MET A 623 3.52 -41.55 -1.15
N SER A 624 2.85 -40.64 -1.86
CA SER A 624 3.33 -40.01 -3.11
C SER A 624 4.68 -39.30 -2.92
N CYS A 625 4.79 -38.50 -1.86
CA CYS A 625 6.05 -37.85 -1.54
C CYS A 625 7.09 -38.84 -0.98
N GLY A 626 6.64 -39.86 -0.23
CA GLY A 626 7.46 -40.96 0.29
C GLY A 626 8.18 -41.78 -0.78
N TYR A 627 7.55 -41.94 -1.94
CA TYR A 627 8.17 -42.60 -3.08
C TYR A 627 9.42 -41.84 -3.59
N ARG A 628 9.38 -40.50 -3.55
CA ARG A 628 10.50 -39.63 -3.97
C ARG A 628 11.49 -39.34 -2.84
N ASP A 629 11.01 -39.28 -1.61
CA ASP A 629 11.80 -38.99 -0.42
C ASP A 629 11.38 -39.90 0.73
N GLN A 630 12.25 -40.87 1.04
CA GLN A 630 12.07 -41.85 2.11
C GLN A 630 11.98 -41.24 3.51
N SER A 631 12.35 -39.96 3.69
CA SER A 631 12.16 -39.23 4.94
C SER A 631 10.75 -38.63 5.09
N CYS A 632 9.87 -38.77 4.09
CA CYS A 632 8.51 -38.26 4.13
C CYS A 632 7.60 -39.15 4.99
N GLU A 633 7.36 -38.70 6.22
CA GLU A 633 6.56 -39.42 7.22
C GLU A 633 5.35 -38.60 7.71
N ILE A 634 5.06 -37.48 7.04
CA ILE A 634 3.90 -36.62 7.30
C ILE A 634 3.26 -36.27 5.95
N GLY A 635 1.94 -36.39 5.86
CA GLY A 635 1.15 -35.89 4.73
C GLY A 635 0.20 -34.79 5.19
N MET A 636 0.06 -33.73 4.40
CA MET A 636 -0.83 -32.61 4.70
C MET A 636 -1.63 -32.18 3.48
N ILE A 637 -2.91 -31.90 3.70
CA ILE A 637 -3.81 -31.30 2.71
C ILE A 637 -4.21 -29.92 3.20
N ILE A 638 -4.03 -28.89 2.39
CA ILE A 638 -4.51 -27.51 2.64
C ILE A 638 -5.16 -26.97 1.36
N GLY A 639 -6.43 -27.34 1.16
CA GLY A 639 -7.22 -27.01 -0.03
C GLY A 639 -8.63 -26.61 0.35
N THR A 640 -9.64 -27.27 -0.23
CA THR A 640 -11.06 -27.09 0.17
C THR A 640 -11.27 -27.40 1.65
N GLY A 641 -10.64 -28.47 2.15
CA GLY A 641 -10.53 -28.81 3.57
C GLY A 641 -9.07 -28.71 4.05
N THR A 642 -8.84 -29.02 5.32
CA THR A 642 -7.49 -29.20 5.87
C THR A 642 -7.41 -30.45 6.72
N ASN A 643 -6.40 -31.28 6.47
CA ASN A 643 -6.14 -32.49 7.23
C ASN A 643 -4.65 -32.86 7.23
N ALA A 644 -4.23 -33.72 8.15
CA ALA A 644 -2.89 -34.31 8.14
C ALA A 644 -2.89 -35.78 8.51
N CYS A 645 -1.84 -36.49 8.10
CA CYS A 645 -1.49 -37.82 8.57
C CYS A 645 0.00 -37.89 8.91
N TYR A 646 0.40 -38.91 9.68
CA TYR A 646 1.81 -39.18 9.96
C TYR A 646 2.04 -40.64 10.38
N MET A 647 3.30 -41.09 10.31
CA MET A 647 3.71 -42.41 10.79
C MET A 647 3.88 -42.44 12.32
N GLU A 648 2.94 -43.12 13.01
CA GLU A 648 2.94 -43.35 14.46
C GLU A 648 3.54 -44.70 14.84
N GLU A 649 4.08 -44.81 16.04
CA GLU A 649 4.58 -46.05 16.62
C GLU A 649 3.40 -46.95 17.05
N MET A 650 3.39 -48.23 16.65
CA MET A 650 2.28 -49.15 16.95
C MET A 650 1.96 -49.26 18.45
N LYS A 651 2.97 -49.21 19.32
CA LYS A 651 2.80 -49.16 20.80
C LYS A 651 1.90 -48.03 21.30
N ASN A 652 1.73 -46.95 20.53
CA ASN A 652 0.88 -45.82 20.88
C ASN A 652 -0.55 -45.96 20.31
N VAL A 653 -0.79 -46.89 19.39
CA VAL A 653 -2.07 -47.09 18.70
C VAL A 653 -2.90 -48.15 19.43
N GLU A 654 -3.41 -47.81 20.62
CA GLU A 654 -4.12 -48.74 21.51
C GLU A 654 -5.40 -49.37 20.90
N ARG A 655 -5.86 -48.85 19.76
CA ARG A 655 -7.05 -49.33 19.03
C ARG A 655 -6.76 -50.49 18.07
N VAL A 656 -5.50 -50.78 17.77
CA VAL A 656 -5.09 -51.87 16.87
C VAL A 656 -4.22 -52.85 17.66
N GLU A 657 -4.43 -54.15 17.47
CA GLU A 657 -3.62 -55.16 18.14
C GLU A 657 -2.19 -55.22 17.56
N GLY A 658 -1.21 -55.36 18.45
CA GLY A 658 0.22 -55.43 18.14
C GLY A 658 0.97 -54.15 18.57
N GLU A 659 2.21 -54.32 19.04
CA GLU A 659 3.07 -53.20 19.47
C GLU A 659 4.24 -52.95 18.51
N ASP A 660 4.51 -53.90 17.59
CA ASP A 660 5.65 -53.87 16.70
C ASP A 660 5.38 -53.07 15.41
N GLY A 661 6.34 -52.22 15.05
CA GLY A 661 6.34 -51.45 13.82
C GLY A 661 5.63 -50.10 13.94
N ARG A 662 5.18 -49.58 12.79
CA ARG A 662 4.52 -48.27 12.68
C ARG A 662 3.21 -48.40 11.93
N MET A 663 2.36 -47.39 12.06
CA MET A 663 1.14 -47.25 11.29
C MET A 663 0.89 -45.79 10.96
N CYS A 664 0.50 -45.51 9.72
CA CYS A 664 0.04 -44.19 9.35
C CYS A 664 -1.30 -43.89 10.03
N ILE A 665 -1.38 -42.73 10.66
CA ILE A 665 -2.57 -42.25 11.34
C ILE A 665 -3.12 -41.06 10.59
N ASN A 666 -4.36 -41.18 10.11
CA ASN A 666 -5.14 -40.05 9.66
C ASN A 666 -5.63 -39.27 10.88
N THR A 667 -5.16 -38.04 11.08
CA THR A 667 -5.46 -37.29 12.31
C THR A 667 -6.92 -36.87 12.40
N GLU A 668 -7.56 -36.57 11.27
CA GLU A 668 -8.83 -35.83 11.21
C GLU A 668 -8.76 -34.55 12.05
N TRP A 669 -7.66 -33.80 11.91
CA TRP A 669 -7.40 -32.62 12.76
C TRP A 669 -8.38 -31.48 12.54
N GLY A 670 -9.23 -31.55 11.50
CA GLY A 670 -10.20 -30.51 11.20
C GLY A 670 -11.18 -30.31 12.35
N GLY A 671 -11.49 -31.40 13.08
CA GLY A 671 -12.33 -31.39 14.29
C GLY A 671 -11.66 -30.83 15.54
N PHE A 672 -10.37 -30.45 15.49
CA PHE A 672 -9.71 -29.81 16.61
C PHE A 672 -10.48 -28.56 17.05
N GLY A 673 -10.72 -28.40 18.35
CA GLY A 673 -11.54 -27.30 18.87
C GLY A 673 -13.04 -27.55 18.95
N ASP A 674 -13.57 -28.65 18.40
CA ASP A 674 -15.01 -28.98 18.47
C ASP A 674 -15.52 -29.18 19.92
N ASP A 675 -14.63 -29.50 20.86
CA ASP A 675 -14.93 -29.55 22.30
C ASP A 675 -14.84 -28.18 22.99
N GLY A 676 -14.66 -27.10 22.23
CA GLY A 676 -14.53 -25.72 22.71
C GLY A 676 -13.12 -25.32 23.13
N SER A 677 -12.12 -26.20 23.00
CA SER A 677 -10.73 -25.93 23.39
C SER A 677 -10.06 -24.77 22.63
N LEU A 678 -10.60 -24.40 21.46
CA LEU A 678 -10.10 -23.27 20.66
C LEU A 678 -10.90 -21.97 20.80
N ARG A 679 -11.91 -21.90 21.70
CA ARG A 679 -12.73 -20.69 21.87
C ARG A 679 -11.93 -19.42 22.17
N GLY A 680 -10.78 -19.53 22.82
CA GLY A 680 -9.93 -18.39 23.16
C GLY A 680 -9.20 -17.74 21.97
N ILE A 681 -9.26 -18.35 20.78
CA ILE A 681 -8.64 -17.83 19.55
C ILE A 681 -9.65 -17.61 18.40
N GLN A 682 -10.90 -18.07 18.55
CA GLN A 682 -11.96 -17.80 17.60
C GLN A 682 -12.41 -16.35 17.71
N THR A 683 -12.54 -15.69 16.58
CA THR A 683 -13.13 -14.35 16.46
C THR A 683 -14.65 -14.45 16.30
N GLU A 684 -15.35 -13.31 16.39
CA GLU A 684 -16.78 -13.25 16.08
C GLU A 684 -17.09 -13.70 14.63
N PHE A 685 -16.17 -13.46 13.71
CA PHE A 685 -16.29 -13.87 12.31
C PHE A 685 -16.21 -15.38 12.16
N ASP A 686 -15.30 -16.05 12.88
CA ASP A 686 -15.21 -17.52 12.87
C ASP A 686 -16.47 -18.18 13.43
N LEU A 687 -17.05 -17.59 14.48
CA LEU A 687 -18.28 -18.08 15.09
C LEU A 687 -19.50 -17.92 14.16
N GLU A 688 -19.59 -16.82 13.41
CA GLU A 688 -20.67 -16.64 12.44
C GLU A 688 -20.53 -17.61 11.27
N VAL A 689 -19.31 -17.82 10.74
CA VAL A 689 -19.03 -18.84 9.70
C VAL A 689 -19.43 -20.23 10.19
N ASP A 690 -19.08 -20.61 11.41
CA ASP A 690 -19.45 -21.90 11.97
C ASP A 690 -20.98 -22.06 12.06
N LYS A 691 -21.66 -21.05 12.61
CA LYS A 691 -23.11 -21.03 12.80
C LYS A 691 -23.91 -21.14 11.49
N THR A 692 -23.44 -20.52 10.40
CA THR A 692 -24.12 -20.56 9.10
C THR A 692 -23.67 -21.70 8.19
N SER A 693 -22.65 -22.46 8.61
CA SER A 693 -22.17 -23.62 7.85
C SER A 693 -23.17 -24.78 7.82
N ILE A 694 -22.94 -25.74 6.91
CA ILE A 694 -23.71 -26.98 6.81
C ILE A 694 -23.59 -27.89 8.05
N ASN A 695 -22.57 -27.67 8.88
CA ASN A 695 -22.21 -28.51 10.03
C ASN A 695 -21.80 -27.66 11.26
N PRO A 696 -22.73 -26.89 11.86
CA PRO A 696 -22.39 -26.02 12.99
C PRO A 696 -21.82 -26.76 14.20
N GLY A 697 -20.80 -26.18 14.84
CA GLY A 697 -20.12 -26.75 16.01
C GLY A 697 -19.16 -27.90 15.69
N VAL A 698 -18.86 -28.12 14.42
CA VAL A 698 -18.05 -29.24 13.93
C VAL A 698 -17.01 -28.75 12.94
N HIS A 699 -15.82 -29.35 12.94
CA HIS A 699 -14.70 -28.99 12.06
C HIS A 699 -14.21 -27.55 12.32
N THR A 700 -14.15 -27.18 13.60
CA THR A 700 -13.81 -25.83 14.08
C THR A 700 -12.45 -25.35 13.57
N PHE A 701 -11.43 -26.21 13.63
CA PHE A 701 -10.08 -25.86 13.17
C PHE A 701 -10.01 -25.74 11.65
N GLU A 702 -10.70 -26.62 10.93
CA GLU A 702 -10.77 -26.55 9.46
C GLU A 702 -11.41 -25.24 8.98
N LYS A 703 -12.47 -24.79 9.64
CA LYS A 703 -13.18 -23.53 9.32
C LYS A 703 -12.32 -22.28 9.44
N MET A 704 -11.31 -22.30 10.30
CA MET A 704 -10.39 -21.16 10.44
C MET A 704 -9.29 -21.14 9.37
N ILE A 705 -9.13 -22.19 8.57
CA ILE A 705 -7.94 -22.43 7.75
C ILE A 705 -8.25 -22.70 6.28
N SER A 706 -9.25 -23.53 5.98
CA SER A 706 -9.39 -24.10 4.65
C SER A 706 -10.02 -23.14 3.64
N GLY A 707 -9.74 -23.39 2.36
CA GLY A 707 -10.20 -22.56 1.27
C GLY A 707 -11.71 -22.59 1.04
N MET A 708 -12.47 -23.47 1.72
CA MET A 708 -13.93 -23.39 1.73
C MET A 708 -14.43 -22.22 2.59
N TYR A 709 -13.67 -21.79 3.60
CA TYR A 709 -14.16 -20.87 4.65
C TYR A 709 -13.41 -19.53 4.69
N LEU A 710 -12.13 -19.47 4.27
CA LEU A 710 -11.33 -18.23 4.31
C LEU A 710 -12.01 -17.05 3.60
N GLY A 711 -12.56 -17.31 2.40
CA GLY A 711 -13.31 -16.31 1.64
C GLY A 711 -14.46 -15.69 2.43
N GLU A 712 -15.20 -16.50 3.18
CA GLU A 712 -16.34 -16.03 3.95
C GLU A 712 -15.92 -15.23 5.19
N ILE A 713 -14.83 -15.63 5.86
CA ILE A 713 -14.23 -14.84 6.95
C ILE A 713 -13.84 -13.45 6.45
N VAL A 714 -13.16 -13.38 5.30
CA VAL A 714 -12.78 -12.10 4.65
C VAL A 714 -14.04 -11.30 4.29
N ARG A 715 -15.06 -11.92 3.69
CA ARG A 715 -16.31 -11.24 3.34
C ARG A 715 -16.98 -10.60 4.54
N LEU A 716 -17.10 -11.33 5.65
CA LEU A 716 -17.74 -10.83 6.88
C LEU A 716 -16.94 -9.68 7.50
N LEU A 717 -15.61 -9.77 7.50
CA LEU A 717 -14.74 -8.70 7.98
C LEU A 717 -14.84 -7.45 7.10
N LEU A 718 -14.83 -7.59 5.77
CA LEU A 718 -15.05 -6.48 4.84
C LEU A 718 -16.44 -5.85 5.02
N LEU A 719 -17.47 -6.66 5.22
CA LEU A 719 -18.82 -6.19 5.51
C LEU A 719 -18.85 -5.37 6.81
N LYS A 720 -18.22 -5.86 7.86
CA LYS A 720 -18.14 -5.16 9.16
C LYS A 720 -17.40 -3.83 9.06
N LEU A 721 -16.24 -3.81 8.41
CA LEU A 721 -15.48 -2.59 8.14
C LEU A 721 -16.29 -1.58 7.31
N THR A 722 -17.12 -2.06 6.39
CA THR A 722 -18.04 -1.22 5.61
C THR A 722 -19.13 -0.63 6.51
N GLU A 723 -19.79 -1.45 7.34
CA GLU A 723 -20.85 -1.00 8.26
C GLU A 723 -20.34 0.07 9.24
N ASP A 724 -19.10 -0.05 9.69
CA ASP A 724 -18.44 0.91 10.57
C ASP A 724 -17.84 2.12 9.82
N LYS A 725 -18.10 2.24 8.52
CA LYS A 725 -17.67 3.33 7.62
C LYS A 725 -16.15 3.47 7.49
N LEU A 726 -15.43 2.37 7.63
CA LEU A 726 -13.99 2.28 7.41
C LEU A 726 -13.64 1.90 5.98
N LEU A 727 -14.57 1.27 5.25
CA LEU A 727 -14.46 0.92 3.84
C LEU A 727 -15.63 1.47 3.02
N PHE A 728 -15.37 1.73 1.74
CA PHE A 728 -16.38 1.98 0.69
C PHE A 728 -17.39 3.08 1.03
N GLU A 729 -16.97 4.10 1.78
CA GLU A 729 -17.84 5.20 2.27
C GLU A 729 -19.06 4.71 3.07
N GLY A 730 -19.01 3.49 3.60
CA GLY A 730 -20.13 2.83 4.27
C GLY A 730 -21.20 2.26 3.33
N GLN A 731 -20.94 2.20 2.02
CA GLN A 731 -21.84 1.63 1.04
C GLN A 731 -21.52 0.15 0.81
N THR A 732 -22.54 -0.69 0.90
CA THR A 732 -22.46 -2.13 0.65
C THR A 732 -22.95 -2.46 -0.76
N SER A 733 -22.49 -3.55 -1.36
CA SER A 733 -23.09 -4.13 -2.57
C SER A 733 -23.86 -5.40 -2.28
N GLU A 734 -24.70 -5.81 -3.22
CA GLU A 734 -25.40 -7.09 -3.16
C GLU A 734 -24.40 -8.26 -3.12
N THR A 735 -23.29 -8.15 -3.87
CA THR A 735 -22.19 -9.12 -3.82
C THR A 735 -21.64 -9.24 -2.40
N LEU A 736 -21.28 -8.13 -1.74
CA LEU A 736 -20.70 -8.19 -0.38
C LEU A 736 -21.69 -8.72 0.67
N ARG A 737 -23.00 -8.51 0.48
CA ARG A 737 -24.06 -9.04 1.36
C ARG A 737 -24.37 -10.51 1.14
N THR A 738 -24.03 -11.06 -0.03
CA THR A 738 -24.33 -12.45 -0.38
C THR A 738 -23.30 -13.38 0.26
N PRO A 739 -23.71 -14.35 1.11
CA PRO A 739 -22.79 -15.35 1.67
C PRO A 739 -22.02 -16.10 0.58
N GLU A 740 -20.77 -16.45 0.87
CA GLU A 740 -19.85 -17.20 0.01
C GLU A 740 -19.48 -16.49 -1.32
N SER A 741 -19.81 -15.21 -1.47
CA SER A 741 -19.54 -14.45 -2.70
C SER A 741 -18.07 -14.08 -2.88
N PHE A 742 -17.31 -13.94 -1.78
CA PHE A 742 -15.90 -13.61 -1.81
C PHE A 742 -15.10 -14.92 -1.87
N LEU A 743 -14.72 -15.33 -3.07
CA LEU A 743 -14.04 -16.60 -3.28
C LEU A 743 -12.62 -16.56 -2.72
N THR A 744 -12.14 -17.68 -2.16
CA THR A 744 -10.75 -17.80 -1.68
C THR A 744 -9.70 -17.49 -2.77
N LYS A 745 -10.03 -17.73 -4.05
CA LYS A 745 -9.17 -17.32 -5.18
C LYS A 745 -8.91 -15.81 -5.20
N PHE A 746 -9.88 -14.99 -4.80
CA PHE A 746 -9.71 -13.54 -4.72
C PHE A 746 -8.69 -13.15 -3.67
N ILE A 747 -8.60 -13.89 -2.55
CA ILE A 747 -7.58 -13.67 -1.53
C ILE A 747 -6.19 -13.83 -2.16
N SER A 748 -5.91 -14.99 -2.78
CA SER A 748 -4.61 -15.22 -3.43
C SER A 748 -4.27 -14.18 -4.51
N GLU A 749 -5.25 -13.74 -5.31
CA GLU A 749 -5.04 -12.73 -6.35
C GLU A 749 -4.72 -11.35 -5.73
N VAL A 750 -5.43 -10.95 -4.67
CA VAL A 750 -5.20 -9.68 -3.96
C VAL A 750 -3.82 -9.64 -3.30
N GLU A 751 -3.39 -10.75 -2.68
CA GLU A 751 -2.08 -10.86 -2.04
C GLU A 751 -0.93 -10.72 -3.04
N ASP A 752 -1.12 -11.23 -4.27
CA ASP A 752 -0.15 -11.20 -5.37
C ASP A 752 0.11 -9.77 -5.89
N GLY A 753 -0.86 -8.86 -5.78
CA GLY A 753 -0.63 -7.48 -6.18
C GLY A 753 -1.81 -6.53 -6.02
N LEU A 754 -1.49 -5.25 -5.78
CA LEU A 754 -2.50 -4.21 -5.60
C LEU A 754 -3.36 -4.00 -6.86
N GLU A 755 -2.84 -4.27 -8.06
CA GLU A 755 -3.61 -4.21 -9.31
C GLU A 755 -4.74 -5.26 -9.35
N ASN A 756 -4.49 -6.47 -8.85
CA ASN A 756 -5.52 -7.49 -8.70
C ASN A 756 -6.57 -7.08 -7.68
N ALA A 757 -6.16 -6.44 -6.58
CA ALA A 757 -7.10 -5.87 -5.60
C ALA A 757 -8.04 -4.86 -6.26
N ARG A 758 -7.52 -3.93 -7.07
CA ARG A 758 -8.34 -2.97 -7.86
C ARG A 758 -9.33 -3.69 -8.78
N ARG A 759 -8.86 -4.70 -9.53
CA ARG A 759 -9.71 -5.47 -10.45
C ARG A 759 -10.85 -6.17 -9.72
N ILE A 760 -10.56 -6.82 -8.59
CA ILE A 760 -11.58 -7.52 -7.78
C ILE A 760 -12.56 -6.52 -7.20
N LEU A 761 -12.09 -5.39 -6.66
CA LEU A 761 -12.97 -4.33 -6.15
C LEU A 761 -13.90 -3.76 -7.23
N SER A 762 -13.41 -3.58 -8.46
CA SER A 762 -14.24 -3.21 -9.60
C SER A 762 -15.31 -4.25 -9.95
N GLN A 763 -15.09 -5.54 -9.66
CA GLN A 763 -16.09 -6.60 -9.85
C GLN A 763 -17.16 -6.63 -8.74
N LEU A 764 -16.87 -6.06 -7.57
CA LEU A 764 -17.82 -6.00 -6.46
C LEU A 764 -18.94 -4.96 -6.65
N ASN A 765 -18.92 -4.19 -7.75
CA ASN A 765 -19.85 -3.09 -8.04
C ASN A 765 -19.98 -2.08 -6.88
N LEU A 766 -18.84 -1.78 -6.24
CA LEU A 766 -18.71 -0.81 -5.15
C LEU A 766 -17.95 0.42 -5.63
N LYS A 767 -18.30 1.59 -5.06
CA LYS A 767 -17.43 2.77 -5.15
C LYS A 767 -16.29 2.57 -4.15
N TRP A 768 -15.05 2.57 -4.64
CA TRP A 768 -13.85 2.37 -3.84
C TRP A 768 -12.78 3.40 -4.22
N ASN A 769 -11.83 3.62 -3.31
CA ASN A 769 -10.65 4.46 -3.52
C ASN A 769 -9.35 3.69 -3.21
N GLU A 770 -8.19 4.28 -3.49
CA GLU A 770 -6.91 3.59 -3.29
C GLU A 770 -6.67 3.13 -1.84
N VAL A 771 -7.18 3.85 -0.84
CA VAL A 771 -7.09 3.40 0.56
C VAL A 771 -7.87 2.10 0.74
N ASP A 772 -9.10 2.01 0.21
CA ASP A 772 -9.90 0.78 0.28
C ASP A 772 -9.15 -0.42 -0.33
N ALA A 773 -8.45 -0.23 -1.44
CA ALA A 773 -7.65 -1.28 -2.08
C ALA A 773 -6.50 -1.79 -1.17
N HIS A 774 -5.83 -0.89 -0.47
CA HIS A 774 -4.78 -1.26 0.49
C HIS A 774 -5.36 -1.98 1.71
N VAL A 775 -6.50 -1.52 2.23
CA VAL A 775 -7.16 -2.14 3.39
C VAL A 775 -7.66 -3.53 3.06
N VAL A 776 -8.28 -3.72 1.88
CA VAL A 776 -8.74 -5.05 1.42
C VAL A 776 -7.57 -6.02 1.30
N ARG A 777 -6.41 -5.55 0.78
CA ARG A 777 -5.19 -6.35 0.76
C ARG A 777 -4.73 -6.73 2.17
N LEU A 778 -4.67 -5.76 3.07
CA LEU A 778 -4.26 -5.99 4.46
C LEU A 778 -5.19 -6.98 5.18
N VAL A 779 -6.51 -6.91 4.92
CA VAL A 779 -7.49 -7.88 5.44
C VAL A 779 -7.21 -9.29 4.93
N CYS A 780 -7.01 -9.45 3.61
CA CYS A 780 -6.66 -10.73 3.00
C CYS A 780 -5.38 -11.33 3.62
N ASP A 781 -4.30 -10.54 3.64
CA ASP A 781 -3.00 -10.93 4.21
C ASP A 781 -3.13 -11.35 5.69
N THR A 782 -3.92 -10.62 6.48
CA THR A 782 -4.10 -10.89 7.90
C THR A 782 -4.82 -12.21 8.16
N VAL A 783 -5.90 -12.47 7.41
CA VAL A 783 -6.69 -13.70 7.56
C VAL A 783 -5.90 -14.92 7.08
N SER A 784 -5.22 -14.83 5.94
CA SER A 784 -4.42 -15.94 5.40
C SER A 784 -3.18 -16.23 6.25
N SER A 785 -2.49 -15.20 6.76
CA SER A 785 -1.34 -15.36 7.67
C SER A 785 -1.76 -16.07 8.96
N ARG A 786 -2.88 -15.68 9.58
CA ARG A 786 -3.40 -16.40 10.77
C ARG A 786 -3.58 -17.90 10.47
N SER A 787 -4.16 -18.23 9.33
CA SER A 787 -4.44 -19.60 8.90
C SER A 787 -3.17 -20.42 8.68
N ALA A 788 -2.17 -19.85 8.00
CA ALA A 788 -0.86 -20.47 7.83
C ALA A 788 -0.18 -20.75 9.17
N ARG A 789 -0.25 -19.81 10.12
CA ARG A 789 0.33 -19.93 11.46
C ARG A 789 -0.38 -20.96 12.33
N LEU A 790 -1.70 -21.09 12.20
CA LEU A 790 -2.46 -22.16 12.85
C LEU A 790 -2.09 -23.55 12.29
N CYS A 791 -1.99 -23.68 10.97
CA CYS A 791 -1.47 -24.89 10.32
C CYS A 791 -0.06 -25.25 10.82
N ALA A 792 0.83 -24.26 10.94
CA ALA A 792 2.17 -24.45 11.45
C ALA A 792 2.18 -24.92 12.92
N ALA A 793 1.31 -24.37 13.77
CA ALA A 793 1.16 -24.83 15.15
C ALA A 793 0.71 -26.30 15.23
N ALA A 794 -0.18 -26.71 14.33
CA ALA A 794 -0.64 -28.09 14.24
C ALA A 794 0.45 -29.05 13.75
N LEU A 795 1.17 -28.69 12.68
CA LEU A 795 2.31 -29.46 12.18
C LEU A 795 3.44 -29.56 13.23
N ALA A 796 3.72 -28.46 13.94
CA ALA A 796 4.69 -28.47 15.04
C ALA A 796 4.29 -29.44 16.16
N ALA A 797 2.99 -29.63 16.41
CA ALA A 797 2.51 -30.61 17.38
C ALA A 797 2.82 -32.04 16.92
N ILE A 798 2.53 -32.35 15.65
CA ILE A 798 2.81 -33.66 15.03
C ILE A 798 4.32 -33.96 15.07
N ALA A 799 5.15 -33.05 14.55
CA ALA A 799 6.60 -33.25 14.49
C ALA A 799 7.21 -33.41 15.89
N ASN A 800 6.82 -32.59 16.86
CA ASN A 800 7.29 -32.74 18.24
C ASN A 800 6.75 -34.00 18.92
N HIS A 801 5.56 -34.46 18.56
CA HIS A 801 5.01 -35.73 19.03
C HIS A 801 5.84 -36.90 18.51
N MET A 802 6.07 -36.99 17.20
CA MET A 802 6.94 -38.01 16.58
C MET A 802 8.33 -38.03 17.21
N ARG A 803 8.98 -36.86 17.33
CA ARG A 803 10.30 -36.73 17.94
C ARG A 803 10.35 -37.30 19.36
N VAL A 804 9.33 -37.00 20.17
CA VAL A 804 9.25 -37.48 21.56
C VAL A 804 8.91 -38.97 21.63
N SER A 805 7.96 -39.46 20.83
CA SER A 805 7.57 -40.88 20.77
C SER A 805 8.73 -41.80 20.37
N ARG A 806 9.62 -41.29 19.51
CA ARG A 806 10.84 -41.96 19.06
C ARG A 806 12.06 -41.73 19.95
N LYS A 807 11.91 -40.96 21.03
CA LYS A 807 12.99 -40.60 21.97
C LYS A 807 14.20 -39.96 21.28
N LEU A 808 13.94 -39.09 20.30
CA LEU A 808 14.98 -38.40 19.53
C LEU A 808 15.27 -37.01 20.09
N ASP A 809 16.55 -36.61 20.07
CA ASP A 809 16.95 -35.24 20.41
C ASP A 809 16.53 -34.24 19.31
N ARG A 810 16.70 -34.64 18.04
CA ARG A 810 16.24 -33.93 16.84
C ARG A 810 15.49 -34.88 15.91
N LEU A 811 14.50 -34.37 15.19
CA LEU A 811 13.78 -35.12 14.14
C LEU A 811 14.10 -34.49 12.78
N ASN A 812 14.53 -35.29 11.82
CA ASN A 812 14.58 -34.89 10.41
C ASN A 812 13.45 -35.61 9.70
N THR A 813 12.55 -34.87 9.06
CA THR A 813 11.41 -35.46 8.35
C THR A 813 11.02 -34.58 7.18
N THR A 814 10.42 -35.19 6.18
CA THR A 814 9.75 -34.49 5.09
C THR A 814 8.24 -34.51 5.30
N VAL A 815 7.58 -33.44 4.88
CA VAL A 815 6.13 -33.29 4.81
C VAL A 815 5.73 -33.22 3.34
N GLY A 816 4.96 -34.21 2.90
CA GLY A 816 4.26 -34.15 1.62
C GLY A 816 3.03 -33.25 1.74
N VAL A 817 2.93 -32.20 0.91
CA VAL A 817 1.82 -31.25 0.94
C VAL A 817 1.10 -31.20 -0.41
N ASP A 818 -0.22 -31.19 -0.38
CA ASP A 818 -1.07 -30.87 -1.51
C ASP A 818 -2.20 -29.90 -1.08
N GLY A 819 -2.84 -29.26 -2.06
CA GLY A 819 -3.99 -28.41 -1.85
C GLY A 819 -3.83 -27.01 -2.44
N THR A 820 -4.96 -26.49 -2.92
CA THR A 820 -5.02 -25.23 -3.66
C THR A 820 -4.63 -24.00 -2.84
N VAL A 821 -4.88 -23.99 -1.53
CA VAL A 821 -4.53 -22.85 -0.67
C VAL A 821 -3.01 -22.78 -0.52
N TYR A 822 -2.36 -23.90 -0.20
CA TYR A 822 -0.91 -23.96 -0.06
C TYR A 822 -0.17 -23.60 -1.36
N GLN A 823 -0.67 -24.07 -2.51
CA GLN A 823 0.00 -23.88 -3.80
C GLN A 823 -0.25 -22.50 -4.44
N LYS A 824 -1.40 -21.87 -4.20
CA LYS A 824 -1.80 -20.64 -4.92
C LYS A 824 -1.66 -19.36 -4.11
N HIS A 825 -1.61 -19.43 -2.78
CA HIS A 825 -1.44 -18.24 -1.97
C HIS A 825 0.05 -17.87 -1.87
N PRO A 826 0.45 -16.67 -2.32
CA PRO A 826 1.86 -16.29 -2.41
C PRO A 826 2.63 -16.44 -1.10
N ASN A 827 2.00 -16.03 0.02
CA ASN A 827 2.67 -15.90 1.32
C ASN A 827 2.38 -17.08 2.27
N PHE A 828 1.39 -17.93 1.97
CA PHE A 828 0.90 -18.93 2.91
C PHE A 828 1.95 -20.00 3.23
N SER A 829 2.64 -20.50 2.19
CA SER A 829 3.65 -21.55 2.35
C SER A 829 4.87 -21.07 3.14
N GLU A 830 5.35 -19.85 2.85
CA GLU A 830 6.47 -19.23 3.55
C GLU A 830 6.17 -18.99 5.02
N GLU A 831 5.04 -18.35 5.34
CA GLU A 831 4.61 -18.08 6.71
C GLU A 831 4.44 -19.37 7.54
N LEU A 832 3.88 -20.43 6.93
CA LEU A 832 3.74 -21.74 7.57
C LEU A 832 5.13 -22.31 7.92
N GLN A 833 6.06 -22.30 6.97
CA GLN A 833 7.41 -22.83 7.15
C GLN A 833 8.21 -22.05 8.20
N GLU A 834 8.16 -20.72 8.19
CA GLU A 834 8.82 -19.91 9.19
C GLU A 834 8.25 -20.15 10.59
N THR A 835 6.92 -20.17 10.69
CA THR A 835 6.25 -20.40 11.97
C THR A 835 6.53 -21.80 12.52
N VAL A 836 6.59 -22.84 11.67
CA VAL A 836 6.88 -24.20 12.16
C VAL A 836 8.31 -24.29 12.71
N ARG A 837 9.30 -23.63 12.07
CA ARG A 837 10.69 -23.57 12.57
C ARG A 837 10.76 -22.93 13.95
N LEU A 838 9.93 -21.91 14.20
CA LEU A 838 9.85 -21.23 15.50
C LEU A 838 9.18 -22.08 16.59
N LEU A 839 8.20 -22.90 16.24
CA LEU A 839 7.42 -23.71 17.19
C LEU A 839 8.03 -25.10 17.43
N ALA A 840 8.77 -25.64 16.46
CA ALA A 840 9.45 -26.93 16.53
C ALA A 840 10.95 -26.81 16.20
N PRO A 841 11.75 -26.04 16.96
CA PRO A 841 13.17 -25.78 16.64
C PRO A 841 14.08 -27.01 16.72
N LYS A 842 13.57 -28.15 17.20
CA LYS A 842 14.27 -29.44 17.24
C LYS A 842 13.83 -30.39 16.12
N CYS A 843 13.02 -29.90 15.18
CA CYS A 843 12.54 -30.67 14.05
C CYS A 843 12.98 -29.96 12.77
N ASP A 844 13.87 -30.58 12.01
CA ASP A 844 14.28 -30.12 10.70
C ASP A 844 13.29 -30.68 9.67
N ILE A 845 12.37 -29.82 9.22
CA ILE A 845 11.23 -30.19 8.37
C ILE A 845 11.48 -29.69 6.94
N THR A 846 11.51 -30.61 5.98
CA THR A 846 11.49 -30.31 4.54
C THR A 846 10.06 -30.42 4.02
N PHE A 847 9.67 -29.53 3.11
CA PHE A 847 8.34 -29.57 2.49
C PHE A 847 8.47 -29.99 1.02
N LEU A 848 7.72 -31.01 0.62
CA LEU A 848 7.62 -31.45 -0.77
C LEU A 848 6.19 -31.30 -1.26
N VAL A 849 6.00 -30.58 -2.36
CA VAL A 849 4.69 -30.47 -3.00
C VAL A 849 4.45 -31.72 -3.84
N SER A 850 3.28 -32.33 -3.72
CA SER A 850 2.88 -33.46 -4.56
C SER A 850 2.68 -32.98 -5.99
N GLU A 851 3.47 -33.52 -6.94
CA GLU A 851 3.37 -33.17 -8.38
C GLU A 851 2.27 -33.96 -9.07
N ASP A 852 2.13 -35.23 -8.71
CA ASP A 852 0.99 -36.07 -9.03
C ASP A 852 0.01 -35.99 -7.86
N SER A 853 -1.31 -35.88 -8.12
CA SER A 853 -2.34 -35.88 -7.06
C SER A 853 -2.17 -37.10 -6.13
N SER A 854 -2.78 -37.13 -4.94
CA SER A 854 -2.66 -38.22 -3.94
C SER A 854 -2.94 -39.65 -4.44
N SER A 855 -3.42 -39.79 -5.68
CA SER A 855 -4.05 -40.94 -6.29
C SER A 855 -3.09 -42.09 -6.72
N PRO A 856 -1.88 -41.86 -7.29
CA PRO A 856 -1.08 -42.95 -7.84
C PRO A 856 -0.50 -43.93 -6.82
N VAL A 857 -0.35 -43.53 -5.55
CA VAL A 857 0.27 -44.39 -4.50
C VAL A 857 -0.78 -45.09 -3.62
N ALA A 858 -2.06 -44.72 -3.74
CA ALA A 858 -3.17 -45.49 -3.18
C ALA A 858 -3.21 -46.94 -3.73
N ALA A 859 -2.75 -47.10 -4.96
CA ALA A 859 -2.58 -48.38 -5.64
C ALA A 859 -1.45 -49.25 -5.04
N VAL A 860 -0.41 -48.60 -4.52
CA VAL A 860 0.83 -49.23 -4.06
C VAL A 860 0.76 -49.61 -2.57
N GLY A 861 0.14 -48.78 -1.74
CA GLY A 861 0.04 -49.02 -0.29
C GLY A 861 -0.86 -50.19 0.15
N GLY A 862 -1.50 -50.89 -0.80
CA GLY A 862 -2.29 -52.09 -0.55
C GLY A 862 -1.54 -53.41 -0.81
N GLN A 863 -0.29 -53.35 -1.27
CA GLN A 863 0.54 -54.52 -1.61
C GLN A 863 1.29 -55.10 -0.40
#